data_AF-B8BCT1-F1
#
_entry.id   AF-B8BCT1-F1
#
_cell.length_a   1.000
_cell.length_b   1.000
_cell.length_c   1.000
_cell.angle_alpha   90.00
_cell.angle_beta   90.00
_cell.angle_gamma   90.00
#
_symmetry.space_group_name_H-M   'P 1'
#
loop_
_entity.id
_entity.type
_entity.pdbx_description
1 polymer ?
#
loop_
_entity_poly.entity_id
_entity_poly.type
_entity_poly.pdbx_seq_one_letter_code
_entity_poly.pdbx_strand_id
1 'polypeptide(L)'
;MDDDGETPMPSLELHKLPTLAGAAIPNPIARHPLYHPSPSFFISPTDVVLRDILFDASPASAAGERRRRHVAAYHRAGPRREVAFDPATVRAAIFTCGGLCPGTNTVVRELVVGLSELYGVRGGVFGVRNGYRGFYSDEVVPLDPAAVEHWHKAGGAALGTSRGGFDLARIVDAIERHGFNQVYAVGGDGTMRGAARIHREVRRRGRLAVAVAGIPKTVDNDVGVVDRSFGFHTAVEAAQQAIAAGHVEAESAANGVGLVKLMGRSAGHIALHATLSSRDVDCCLIPEEDFYLRGAGGLFDFLYRRIKDNGHAVVVVAEGAGQRLIPRTTTTSASGACAGADESGNETFLDVGAWLKAEMRAWWEEEHAGEVFTVKYIDPTYMIRAVPANAGDNLYCTLLAHAAIHGAMAGYTGFVSGTINGNYAYIPMDEVAEAKNPVDTKDHKWAWSFVVYLGGHSHGRGGAALASSQERAKNSHHEFLGSFLGSKEKARDAIFYSYTKYINGFAATLEEEEAMEISKHPSVISVFPNRGHRLHTTRSWEFLGMEKDGRIRANSIWAKARFGEGVIIGNLDTGVWPEAGSFSDDGMGPAPVRWRGICQDQASDDAQVPCNRKLIGARYFNKGYLSTVGQAANPASTRDTDGHGTHTLSTAAGRFVPGANLFGYGNGTAKGGAPGAHVAAYKVCWRPVNGSECFDADIIAAFDAAIHDGVDVLSVSLGGAPAGYLRDGVAIGSFHAVRRGVTVVCSAGNSGPGAGTVSNTAPWLVTVGASTMDREFPAYLVLGNNKKIKGQSLSPVRLAGGKNYPLISSEQARAANATASQARLCMEGSLERGKVEGRIVVCMRGKNARVEKGEAVRRAGGAGLVLANDEATGNEMIADAHVLPATHVTYSDGVALLAYLNSTSLGIFGNSLTQLPTGLLAQLPDITAPGVSILAAFTGQAGPTGLAFDSRRVLFNAESGTSMSCPHVAGVAGLLKALHPDWSPAAIKSAIMTTARVKDNMRRPMSNSSFLRATPFSYGAGHVQPGRAADPGLVYDMNDTDYLGFLCALGYNSSVIATFMASGSGAQPPYACPPARRPEDLNYPSFALPHLSPSGAARTVTRRVRNVGAAPAAYVASVAEPRGVSVAVRPRRLEFTAAGEELEFAVTFRAKKGSFLAGEYEFGRLVWSDAAAGGRHRVRSPLVVRVVDKKGKNGLPIS
;
A
#
# COMPACT_ATOMS: atom_id res chain seq x y z
N MET A 1 -8.17 56.22 -17.56
CA MET A 1 -8.42 55.55 -16.28
C MET A 1 -9.47 54.46 -16.55
N ASP A 2 -9.15 53.30 -17.12
CA ASP A 2 -7.89 52.52 -17.10
C ASP A 2 -7.42 52.24 -15.67
N ASP A 3 -7.70 51.06 -15.10
CA ASP A 3 -6.84 49.86 -15.24
C ASP A 3 -7.18 48.83 -14.13
N ASP A 4 -8.33 48.14 -14.26
CA ASP A 4 -8.63 46.96 -13.42
C ASP A 4 -8.07 45.72 -14.12
N GLY A 5 -6.93 45.24 -13.62
CA GLY A 5 -6.11 44.19 -14.25
C GLY A 5 -6.67 42.76 -14.17
N GLU A 6 -7.85 42.51 -14.73
CA GLU A 6 -8.29 41.14 -15.02
C GLU A 6 -7.44 40.54 -16.16
N THR A 7 -6.81 39.39 -15.88
CA THR A 7 -6.11 38.60 -16.91
C THR A 7 -7.14 38.11 -17.94
N PRO A 8 -7.08 38.51 -19.22
CA PRO A 8 -8.17 38.20 -20.14
C PRO A 8 -8.25 36.69 -20.42
N MET A 9 -9.36 36.07 -20.00
CA MET A 9 -9.65 34.68 -20.31
C MET A 9 -9.59 34.46 -21.83
N PRO A 10 -8.95 33.37 -22.30
CA PRO A 10 -8.84 33.12 -23.73
C PRO A 10 -10.23 32.87 -24.32
N SER A 11 -10.50 33.51 -25.46
CA SER A 11 -11.83 33.45 -26.08
C SER A 11 -12.09 32.07 -26.70
N LEU A 12 -13.33 31.59 -26.63
CA LEU A 12 -13.70 30.27 -27.13
C LEU A 12 -13.97 30.28 -28.64
N GLU A 13 -13.25 29.45 -29.39
CA GLU A 13 -13.48 29.21 -30.81
C GLU A 13 -14.09 27.81 -31.00
N LEU A 14 -15.41 27.76 -31.17
CA LEU A 14 -16.11 26.51 -31.48
C LEU A 14 -15.85 26.10 -32.93
N HIS A 15 -15.14 24.98 -33.12
CA HIS A 15 -14.95 24.29 -34.38
C HIS A 15 -16.30 23.70 -34.84
N LYS A 16 -17.10 24.52 -35.53
CA LYS A 16 -18.44 24.16 -36.01
C LYS A 16 -18.37 23.05 -37.04
N LEU A 17 -19.23 22.05 -36.90
CA LEU A 17 -19.36 20.96 -37.85
C LEU A 17 -20.43 21.27 -38.91
N PRO A 18 -20.20 20.89 -40.19
CA PRO A 18 -21.25 20.86 -41.18
C PRO A 18 -22.40 19.95 -40.70
N THR A 19 -23.62 20.47 -40.74
CA THR A 19 -24.84 19.74 -40.42
C THR A 19 -25.71 19.69 -41.66
N LEU A 20 -26.21 18.51 -42.02
CA LEU A 20 -27.11 18.32 -43.15
C LEU A 20 -28.50 18.89 -42.82
N ALA A 21 -29.10 19.60 -43.77
CA ALA A 21 -30.47 20.08 -43.63
C ALA A 21 -31.44 18.89 -43.74
N GLY A 22 -32.07 18.53 -42.62
CA GLY A 22 -33.06 17.46 -42.51
C GLY A 22 -34.25 17.89 -41.67
N ALA A 23 -35.33 17.11 -41.71
CA ALA A 23 -36.46 17.32 -40.81
C ALA A 23 -36.03 17.06 -39.35
N ALA A 24 -36.54 17.85 -38.41
CA ALA A 24 -36.32 17.64 -36.99
C ALA A 24 -37.21 16.49 -36.48
N ILE A 25 -36.76 15.25 -36.67
CA ILE A 25 -37.53 14.04 -36.32
C ILE A 25 -37.23 13.68 -34.85
N PRO A 26 -38.22 13.40 -33.98
CA PRO A 26 -37.97 12.94 -32.61
C PRO A 26 -37.08 11.69 -32.59
N ASN A 27 -36.03 11.70 -31.77
CA ASN A 27 -35.07 10.59 -31.71
C ASN A 27 -35.76 9.29 -31.22
N PRO A 28 -35.67 8.17 -31.98
CA PRO A 28 -36.27 6.88 -31.61
C PRO A 28 -35.93 6.39 -30.19
N ILE A 29 -34.72 6.71 -29.70
CA ILE A 29 -34.27 6.32 -28.35
C ILE A 29 -35.19 6.87 -27.26
N ALA A 30 -35.86 8.01 -27.49
CA ALA A 30 -36.83 8.60 -26.55
C ALA A 30 -38.05 7.68 -26.26
N ARG A 31 -38.31 6.70 -27.13
CA ARG A 31 -39.44 5.76 -27.05
C ARG A 31 -38.98 4.30 -27.09
N HIS A 32 -37.71 4.03 -26.77
CA HIS A 32 -37.14 2.69 -26.85
C HIS A 32 -37.81 1.75 -25.82
N PRO A 33 -38.33 0.57 -26.21
CA PRO A 33 -39.19 -0.24 -25.33
C PRO A 33 -38.46 -0.85 -24.12
N LEU A 34 -37.12 -0.90 -24.15
CA LEU A 34 -36.29 -1.42 -23.06
C LEU A 34 -35.58 -0.32 -22.25
N TYR A 35 -35.77 0.97 -22.59
CA TYR A 35 -35.02 2.05 -21.95
C TYR A 35 -35.79 3.38 -21.95
N HIS A 36 -36.00 3.96 -20.76
CA HIS A 36 -36.61 5.27 -20.59
C HIS A 36 -35.54 6.33 -20.27
N PRO A 37 -35.10 7.14 -21.26
CA PRO A 37 -34.10 8.19 -21.02
C PRO A 37 -34.65 9.32 -20.14
N SER A 38 -33.83 9.82 -19.21
CA SER A 38 -34.13 11.02 -18.44
C SER A 38 -34.05 12.28 -19.31
N PRO A 39 -34.62 13.43 -18.90
CA PRO A 39 -34.54 14.68 -19.68
C PRO A 39 -33.11 15.19 -19.95
N SER A 40 -32.14 14.76 -19.13
CA SER A 40 -30.70 15.06 -19.21
C SER A 40 -29.90 14.03 -20.01
N PHE A 41 -30.53 12.98 -20.55
CA PHE A 41 -29.88 11.98 -21.41
C PHE A 41 -29.46 12.55 -22.77
N PHE A 42 -30.25 13.48 -23.30
CA PHE A 42 -29.97 14.10 -24.59
C PHE A 42 -29.04 15.30 -24.43
N ILE A 43 -27.96 15.30 -25.21
CA ILE A 43 -26.88 16.31 -25.20
C ILE A 43 -27.34 17.57 -25.95
N SER A 44 -27.04 18.75 -25.40
CA SER A 44 -27.36 20.02 -26.07
C SER A 44 -26.45 20.24 -27.29
N PRO A 45 -26.94 20.82 -28.41
CA PRO A 45 -26.07 21.30 -29.48
C PRO A 45 -25.01 22.32 -29.01
N THR A 46 -25.28 23.01 -27.90
CA THR A 46 -24.38 23.97 -27.24
C THR A 46 -23.36 23.33 -26.28
N ASP A 47 -23.46 22.03 -26.00
CA ASP A 47 -22.49 21.35 -25.14
C ASP A 47 -21.19 21.16 -25.92
N VAL A 48 -20.10 21.70 -25.37
CA VAL A 48 -18.77 21.67 -26.00
C VAL A 48 -17.72 21.05 -25.09
N VAL A 49 -16.70 20.47 -25.70
CA VAL A 49 -15.51 19.92 -25.07
C VAL A 49 -14.32 20.75 -25.53
N LEU A 50 -13.54 21.28 -24.59
CA LEU A 50 -12.37 22.09 -24.91
C LEU A 50 -11.20 21.20 -25.30
N ARG A 51 -10.45 21.61 -26.34
CA ARG A 51 -9.19 20.97 -26.75
C ARG A 51 -8.17 21.06 -25.63
N ASP A 52 -7.90 22.29 -25.23
CA ASP A 52 -6.89 22.65 -24.26
C ASP A 52 -7.62 23.14 -23.00
N ILE A 53 -7.28 22.56 -21.85
CA ILE A 53 -7.83 22.91 -20.53
C ILE A 53 -6.75 23.45 -19.57
N LEU A 54 -5.53 23.61 -20.06
CA LEU A 54 -4.37 24.11 -19.34
C LEU A 54 -3.84 25.35 -20.07
N PHE A 55 -3.69 26.46 -19.35
CA PHE A 55 -3.23 27.74 -19.88
C PHE A 55 -2.24 28.37 -18.91
N ASP A 56 -1.10 28.87 -19.40
CA ASP A 56 -0.22 29.71 -18.59
C ASP A 56 -0.80 31.14 -18.50
N ALA A 57 -1.22 31.52 -17.30
CA ALA A 57 -1.73 32.86 -17.00
C ALA A 57 -0.61 33.88 -16.72
N SER A 58 0.67 33.56 -16.94
CA SER A 58 1.77 34.48 -16.65
C SER A 58 1.82 35.68 -17.63
N PRO A 59 2.22 36.88 -17.17
CA PRO A 59 2.34 38.05 -18.05
C PRO A 59 3.44 37.92 -19.13
N ALA A 60 4.34 36.95 -18.98
CA ALA A 60 5.54 36.84 -19.79
C ALA A 60 5.39 35.91 -21.02
N SER A 61 4.27 35.18 -21.14
CA SER A 61 3.81 34.61 -22.42
C SER A 61 3.20 35.69 -23.33
N ALA A 62 2.57 36.73 -22.75
CA ALA A 62 1.87 37.78 -23.48
C ALA A 62 2.77 38.68 -24.36
N ALA A 63 4.09 38.65 -24.17
CA ALA A 63 5.06 39.34 -25.01
C ALA A 63 5.45 38.54 -26.28
N GLY A 64 5.46 37.21 -26.20
CA GLY A 64 5.78 36.32 -27.34
C GLY A 64 4.55 35.89 -28.14
N GLU A 65 3.46 35.54 -27.46
CA GLU A 65 2.25 34.98 -28.07
C GLU A 65 1.11 35.99 -28.18
N ARG A 66 1.37 37.09 -28.91
CA ARG A 66 0.30 37.98 -29.40
C ARG A 66 -0.54 37.35 -30.53
N ARG A 67 -0.28 36.11 -30.92
CA ARG A 67 -1.07 35.30 -31.86
C ARG A 67 -1.66 34.08 -31.14
N ARG A 68 -3.00 33.97 -31.17
CA ARG A 68 -3.85 32.85 -30.69
C ARG A 68 -4.22 32.84 -29.18
N ARG A 69 -5.03 33.81 -28.75
CA ARG A 69 -5.89 33.68 -27.54
C ARG A 69 -7.27 33.06 -27.87
N HIS A 70 -7.26 31.98 -28.65
CA HIS A 70 -8.45 31.23 -29.03
C HIS A 70 -8.34 29.79 -28.54
N VAL A 71 -9.27 29.36 -27.67
CA VAL A 71 -9.39 27.96 -27.23
C VAL A 71 -10.26 27.21 -28.22
N ALA A 72 -9.70 26.23 -28.92
CA ALA A 72 -10.48 25.34 -29.76
C ALA A 72 -11.47 24.54 -28.90
N ALA A 73 -12.74 24.56 -29.28
CA ALA A 73 -13.80 23.80 -28.64
C ALA A 73 -14.55 22.97 -29.69
N TYR A 74 -14.95 21.75 -29.33
CA TYR A 74 -15.63 20.81 -30.21
C TYR A 74 -17.00 20.45 -29.67
N HIS A 75 -17.95 20.07 -30.52
CA HIS A 75 -19.25 19.62 -30.03
C HIS A 75 -19.13 18.31 -29.23
N ARG A 76 -19.77 18.26 -28.06
CA ARG A 76 -19.85 17.04 -27.25
C ARG A 76 -20.64 15.95 -27.97
N ALA A 77 -20.09 14.75 -28.02
CA ALA A 77 -20.74 13.61 -28.64
C ALA A 77 -21.85 13.02 -27.75
N GLY A 78 -22.88 12.45 -28.38
CA GLY A 78 -24.00 11.80 -27.69
C GLY A 78 -25.36 12.08 -28.35
N PRO A 79 -26.42 11.38 -27.91
CA PRO A 79 -27.72 11.43 -28.55
C PRO A 79 -28.32 12.83 -28.47
N ARG A 80 -28.86 13.32 -29.59
CA ARG A 80 -29.64 14.56 -29.67
C ARG A 80 -31.13 14.25 -29.52
N ARG A 81 -31.94 15.23 -29.09
CA ARG A 81 -33.41 15.06 -28.95
C ARG A 81 -34.09 14.79 -30.29
N GLU A 82 -33.53 15.33 -31.36
CA GLU A 82 -34.00 15.21 -32.73
C GLU A 82 -32.88 14.62 -33.60
N VAL A 83 -33.28 13.94 -34.67
CA VAL A 83 -32.42 13.32 -35.68
C VAL A 83 -32.79 13.84 -37.07
N ALA A 84 -31.80 13.95 -37.96
CA ALA A 84 -31.97 14.44 -39.33
C ALA A 84 -32.31 13.30 -40.33
N PHE A 85 -32.02 12.05 -39.96
CA PHE A 85 -32.31 10.86 -40.77
C PHE A 85 -33.47 10.05 -40.18
N ASP A 86 -34.46 9.71 -41.01
CA ASP A 86 -35.46 8.70 -40.70
C ASP A 86 -34.81 7.30 -40.76
N PRO A 87 -34.81 6.51 -39.66
CA PRO A 87 -34.27 5.15 -39.63
C PRO A 87 -34.78 4.22 -40.74
N ALA A 88 -36.01 4.40 -41.24
CA ALA A 88 -36.55 3.60 -42.34
C ALA A 88 -35.86 3.87 -43.69
N THR A 89 -35.14 4.98 -43.81
CA THR A 89 -34.44 5.42 -45.03
C THR A 89 -32.92 5.33 -44.93
N VAL A 90 -32.36 5.00 -43.77
CA VAL A 90 -30.91 4.92 -43.56
C VAL A 90 -30.33 3.77 -44.40
N ARG A 91 -29.27 4.10 -45.16
CA ARG A 91 -28.41 3.18 -45.90
C ARG A 91 -26.97 3.48 -45.50
N ALA A 92 -26.49 2.77 -44.48
CA ALA A 92 -25.19 2.95 -43.87
C ALA A 92 -24.15 2.00 -44.46
N ALA A 93 -23.03 2.54 -44.92
CA ALA A 93 -21.86 1.78 -45.36
C ALA A 93 -20.75 1.82 -44.30
N ILE A 94 -20.29 0.66 -43.84
CA ILE A 94 -19.22 0.50 -42.84
C ILE A 94 -18.03 -0.18 -43.52
N PHE A 95 -16.81 0.35 -43.36
CA PHE A 95 -15.62 -0.27 -43.96
C PHE A 95 -14.36 -0.11 -43.09
N THR A 96 -13.46 -1.08 -43.21
CA THR A 96 -12.22 -1.17 -42.42
C THR A 96 -10.98 -1.12 -43.31
N CYS A 97 -10.02 -0.25 -42.96
CA CYS A 97 -8.80 0.01 -43.73
C CYS A 97 -7.50 -0.08 -42.90
N GLY A 98 -6.40 -0.42 -43.57
CA GLY A 98 -5.05 -0.49 -42.99
C GLY A 98 -4.78 -1.76 -42.16
N GLY A 99 -3.68 -1.76 -41.41
CA GLY A 99 -3.27 -2.93 -40.61
C GLY A 99 -4.21 -3.26 -39.44
N LEU A 100 -4.20 -4.52 -39.02
CA LEU A 100 -5.02 -5.04 -37.91
C LEU A 100 -4.75 -4.30 -36.60
N CYS A 101 -5.78 -4.25 -35.76
CA CYS A 101 -5.81 -3.59 -34.46
C CYS A 101 -6.91 -4.25 -33.59
N PRO A 102 -6.65 -4.57 -32.31
CA PRO A 102 -7.67 -5.12 -31.40
C PRO A 102 -8.91 -4.22 -31.33
N GLY A 103 -10.10 -4.82 -31.35
CA GLY A 103 -11.38 -4.08 -31.25
C GLY A 103 -11.98 -3.60 -32.58
N THR A 104 -11.28 -3.78 -33.71
CA THR A 104 -11.83 -3.46 -35.05
C THR A 104 -13.18 -4.14 -35.29
N ASN A 105 -13.28 -5.44 -34.97
CA ASN A 105 -14.51 -6.21 -35.03
C ASN A 105 -15.60 -5.70 -34.05
N THR A 106 -15.20 -5.25 -32.85
CA THR A 106 -16.11 -4.66 -31.86
C THR A 106 -16.74 -3.38 -32.41
N VAL A 107 -15.94 -2.45 -32.96
CA VAL A 107 -16.47 -1.23 -33.59
C VAL A 107 -17.51 -1.53 -34.67
N VAL A 108 -17.21 -2.48 -35.58
CA VAL A 108 -18.16 -2.86 -36.64
C VAL A 108 -19.44 -3.49 -36.06
N ARG A 109 -19.32 -4.36 -35.04
CA ARG A 109 -20.47 -4.92 -34.33
C ARG A 109 -21.35 -3.82 -33.72
N GLU A 110 -20.77 -2.91 -32.94
CA GLU A 110 -21.56 -1.90 -32.23
C GLU A 110 -22.15 -0.83 -33.18
N LEU A 111 -21.56 -0.60 -34.36
CA LEU A 111 -22.19 0.17 -35.43
C LEU A 111 -23.46 -0.52 -35.96
N VAL A 112 -23.37 -1.82 -36.28
CA VAL A 112 -24.52 -2.60 -36.79
C VAL A 112 -25.61 -2.73 -35.73
N VAL A 113 -25.26 -3.17 -34.52
CA VAL A 113 -26.18 -3.32 -33.38
C VAL A 113 -26.78 -1.98 -32.99
N GLY A 114 -25.98 -0.91 -32.88
CA GLY A 114 -26.47 0.41 -32.50
C GLY A 114 -27.43 1.03 -33.52
N LEU A 115 -27.18 0.87 -34.82
CA LEU A 115 -28.11 1.32 -35.87
C LEU A 115 -29.41 0.50 -35.84
N SER A 116 -29.32 -0.83 -35.73
CA SER A 116 -30.49 -1.72 -35.77
C SER A 116 -31.35 -1.66 -34.51
N GLU A 117 -30.75 -1.69 -33.32
CA GLU A 117 -31.46 -1.81 -32.04
C GLU A 117 -31.80 -0.44 -31.44
N LEU A 118 -30.83 0.48 -31.32
CA LEU A 118 -31.06 1.78 -30.68
C LEU A 118 -31.88 2.73 -31.57
N TYR A 119 -31.65 2.69 -32.88
CA TYR A 119 -32.30 3.58 -33.85
C TYR A 119 -33.37 2.90 -34.71
N GLY A 120 -33.44 1.57 -34.76
CA GLY A 120 -34.48 0.85 -35.49
C GLY A 120 -34.24 0.75 -37.01
N VAL A 121 -33.00 0.91 -37.48
CA VAL A 121 -32.64 0.76 -38.91
C VAL A 121 -32.75 -0.71 -39.33
N ARG A 122 -33.73 -1.04 -40.18
CA ARG A 122 -34.02 -2.42 -40.62
C ARG A 122 -33.57 -2.64 -42.07
N GLY A 123 -32.62 -3.57 -42.27
CA GLY A 123 -32.10 -3.91 -43.61
C GLY A 123 -31.27 -2.81 -44.28
N GLY A 124 -30.93 -1.76 -43.53
CA GLY A 124 -30.24 -0.56 -44.03
C GLY A 124 -28.74 -0.50 -43.73
N VAL A 125 -28.13 -1.54 -43.17
CA VAL A 125 -26.71 -1.54 -42.78
C VAL A 125 -25.91 -2.48 -43.67
N PHE A 126 -24.79 -1.99 -44.21
CA PHE A 126 -23.97 -2.70 -45.18
C PHE A 126 -22.47 -2.60 -44.80
N GLY A 127 -21.76 -3.72 -44.90
CA GLY A 127 -20.31 -3.77 -44.85
C GLY A 127 -19.72 -3.70 -46.26
N VAL A 128 -18.77 -2.79 -46.49
CA VAL A 128 -17.97 -2.78 -47.73
C VAL A 128 -16.67 -3.52 -47.44
N ARG A 129 -16.42 -4.62 -48.15
CA ARG A 129 -15.28 -5.49 -47.88
C ARG A 129 -13.98 -4.88 -48.41
N ASN A 130 -12.85 -5.32 -47.83
CA ASN A 130 -11.52 -5.00 -48.36
C ASN A 130 -11.24 -3.49 -48.52
N GLY A 131 -11.73 -2.69 -47.56
CA GLY A 131 -11.47 -1.26 -47.45
C GLY A 131 -11.99 -0.44 -48.64
N TYR A 132 -11.18 0.50 -49.13
CA TYR A 132 -11.57 1.38 -50.22
C TYR A 132 -11.82 0.69 -51.56
N ARG A 133 -11.21 -0.49 -51.78
CA ARG A 133 -11.36 -1.24 -53.03
C ARG A 133 -12.79 -1.74 -53.22
N GLY A 134 -13.43 -2.19 -52.13
CA GLY A 134 -14.78 -2.77 -52.14
C GLY A 134 -15.87 -1.85 -52.70
N PHE A 135 -15.72 -0.52 -52.59
CA PHE A 135 -16.68 0.42 -53.18
C PHE A 135 -16.77 0.28 -54.71
N TYR A 136 -15.65 -0.05 -55.37
CA TYR A 136 -15.58 -0.08 -56.83
C TYR A 136 -15.30 -1.46 -57.43
N SER A 137 -15.07 -2.49 -56.59
CA SER A 137 -15.26 -3.91 -56.93
C SER A 137 -16.67 -4.44 -56.62
N ASP A 138 -17.54 -3.59 -56.06
CA ASP A 138 -18.95 -3.91 -55.71
C ASP A 138 -19.09 -5.02 -54.64
N GLU A 139 -18.13 -5.07 -53.70
CA GLU A 139 -18.08 -6.05 -52.60
C GLU A 139 -18.87 -5.56 -51.37
N VAL A 140 -20.16 -5.26 -51.58
CA VAL A 140 -21.08 -4.80 -50.54
C VAL A 140 -21.86 -5.99 -49.98
N VAL A 141 -21.81 -6.20 -48.66
CA VAL A 141 -22.58 -7.23 -47.95
C VAL A 141 -23.58 -6.61 -46.96
N PRO A 142 -24.83 -7.10 -46.85
CA PRO A 142 -25.74 -6.67 -45.79
C PRO A 142 -25.23 -7.17 -44.43
N LEU A 143 -25.47 -6.38 -43.38
CA LEU A 143 -25.14 -6.73 -41.99
C LEU A 143 -26.37 -6.55 -41.10
N ASP A 144 -26.56 -7.48 -40.17
CA ASP A 144 -27.56 -7.44 -39.11
C ASP A 144 -26.94 -7.87 -37.77
N PRO A 145 -27.63 -7.68 -36.61
CA PRO A 145 -27.10 -8.05 -35.31
C PRO A 145 -26.71 -9.53 -35.15
N ALA A 146 -27.34 -10.44 -35.89
CA ALA A 146 -27.02 -11.87 -35.84
C ALA A 146 -25.72 -12.17 -36.58
N ALA A 147 -25.51 -11.57 -37.77
CA ALA A 147 -24.29 -11.72 -38.55
C ALA A 147 -23.03 -11.27 -37.80
N VAL A 148 -23.15 -10.27 -36.92
CA VAL A 148 -22.03 -9.69 -36.13
C VAL A 148 -21.97 -10.15 -34.67
N GLU A 149 -22.88 -11.02 -34.22
CA GLU A 149 -23.16 -11.26 -32.80
C GLU A 149 -21.88 -11.53 -31.98
N HIS A 150 -21.01 -12.40 -32.49
CA HIS A 150 -19.80 -12.86 -31.82
C HIS A 150 -18.52 -12.11 -32.22
N TRP A 151 -18.58 -11.13 -33.13
CA TRP A 151 -17.39 -10.53 -33.74
C TRP A 151 -16.47 -9.85 -32.70
N HIS A 152 -17.04 -9.27 -31.64
CA HIS A 152 -16.30 -8.67 -30.52
C HIS A 152 -15.41 -9.66 -29.73
N LYS A 153 -15.65 -10.99 -29.86
CA LYS A 153 -14.86 -12.04 -29.20
C LYS A 153 -13.61 -12.44 -30.00
N ALA A 154 -13.48 -11.97 -31.25
CA ALA A 154 -12.41 -12.30 -32.16
C ALA A 154 -11.56 -11.07 -32.50
N GLY A 155 -10.24 -11.26 -32.59
CA GLY A 155 -9.36 -10.26 -33.20
C GLY A 155 -9.46 -10.24 -34.73
N GLY A 156 -8.65 -9.37 -35.36
CA GLY A 156 -8.65 -9.20 -36.81
C GLY A 156 -9.73 -8.24 -37.32
N ALA A 157 -10.14 -8.42 -38.58
CA ALA A 157 -11.14 -7.59 -39.26
C ALA A 157 -12.03 -8.45 -40.18
N ALA A 158 -13.26 -8.76 -39.75
CA ALA A 158 -14.15 -9.71 -40.42
C ALA A 158 -14.64 -9.25 -41.82
N LEU A 159 -14.74 -7.93 -42.05
CA LEU A 159 -15.00 -7.37 -43.39
C LEU A 159 -13.81 -7.48 -44.35
N GLY A 160 -12.63 -7.88 -43.85
CA GLY A 160 -11.36 -7.72 -44.57
C GLY A 160 -10.85 -6.29 -44.50
N THR A 161 -9.60 -6.09 -44.90
CA THR A 161 -8.95 -4.78 -44.89
C THR A 161 -7.90 -4.71 -46.00
N SER A 162 -7.70 -3.53 -46.59
CA SER A 162 -6.68 -3.29 -47.60
C SER A 162 -5.64 -2.26 -47.14
N ARG A 163 -4.46 -2.31 -47.78
CA ARG A 163 -3.58 -1.16 -47.94
C ARG A 163 -3.79 -0.57 -49.34
N GLY A 164 -3.71 0.75 -49.47
CA GLY A 164 -3.91 1.48 -50.73
C GLY A 164 -5.31 1.28 -51.35
N GLY A 165 -5.42 1.59 -52.64
CA GLY A 165 -6.67 1.45 -53.41
C GLY A 165 -7.69 2.59 -53.22
N PHE A 166 -7.22 3.82 -52.98
CA PHE A 166 -8.10 4.98 -52.86
C PHE A 166 -8.33 5.67 -54.22
N ASP A 167 -9.53 5.56 -54.76
CA ASP A 167 -10.00 6.28 -55.96
C ASP A 167 -11.21 7.14 -55.61
N LEU A 168 -11.00 8.46 -55.50
CA LEU A 168 -12.03 9.39 -55.01
C LEU A 168 -13.29 9.40 -55.89
N ALA A 169 -13.13 9.34 -57.22
CA ALA A 169 -14.26 9.39 -58.13
C ALA A 169 -15.08 8.10 -58.02
N ARG A 170 -14.41 6.95 -58.17
CA ARG A 170 -15.08 5.64 -58.13
C ARG A 170 -15.74 5.35 -56.78
N ILE A 171 -15.15 5.80 -55.66
CA ILE A 171 -15.74 5.65 -54.32
C ILE A 171 -17.02 6.49 -54.18
N VAL A 172 -17.00 7.77 -54.58
CA VAL A 172 -18.20 8.62 -54.44
C VAL A 172 -19.29 8.24 -55.45
N ASP A 173 -18.92 7.79 -56.65
CA ASP A 173 -19.85 7.22 -57.63
C ASP A 173 -20.52 5.95 -57.10
N ALA A 174 -19.82 5.13 -56.30
CA ALA A 174 -20.40 3.96 -55.64
C ALA A 174 -21.32 4.36 -54.47
N ILE A 175 -20.90 5.31 -53.62
CA ILE A 175 -21.74 5.86 -52.54
C ILE A 175 -23.09 6.33 -53.10
N GLU A 176 -23.05 7.04 -54.22
CA GLU A 176 -24.23 7.48 -54.95
C GLU A 176 -25.04 6.30 -55.55
N ARG A 177 -24.39 5.37 -56.27
CA ARG A 177 -25.04 4.21 -56.92
C ARG A 177 -25.80 3.31 -55.94
N HIS A 178 -25.24 3.07 -54.74
CA HIS A 178 -25.88 2.27 -53.70
C HIS A 178 -26.87 3.07 -52.83
N GLY A 179 -26.98 4.38 -53.06
CA GLY A 179 -27.81 5.28 -52.27
C GLY A 179 -27.38 5.38 -50.79
N PHE A 180 -26.09 5.24 -50.49
CA PHE A 180 -25.60 5.33 -49.11
C PHE A 180 -25.71 6.76 -48.62
N ASN A 181 -26.41 6.96 -47.50
CA ASN A 181 -26.61 8.25 -46.84
C ASN A 181 -25.84 8.37 -45.52
N GLN A 182 -25.21 7.28 -45.05
CA GLN A 182 -24.23 7.31 -43.97
C GLN A 182 -23.00 6.48 -44.35
N VAL A 183 -21.81 6.97 -44.04
CA VAL A 183 -20.53 6.31 -44.34
C VAL A 183 -19.63 6.36 -43.11
N TYR A 184 -19.32 5.18 -42.56
CA TYR A 184 -18.49 4.98 -41.37
C TYR A 184 -17.12 4.41 -41.78
N ALA A 185 -16.09 5.26 -41.69
CA ALA A 185 -14.72 4.93 -42.04
C ALA A 185 -13.92 4.50 -40.80
N VAL A 186 -13.53 3.22 -40.71
CA VAL A 186 -12.76 2.69 -39.57
C VAL A 186 -11.31 2.45 -40.00
N GLY A 187 -10.37 3.31 -39.56
CA GLY A 187 -8.99 3.26 -40.05
C GLY A 187 -8.04 4.27 -39.41
N GLY A 188 -6.74 4.13 -39.67
CA GLY A 188 -5.72 5.10 -39.23
C GLY A 188 -5.64 6.33 -40.16
N ASP A 189 -4.59 7.14 -40.04
CA ASP A 189 -4.51 8.46 -40.69
C ASP A 189 -4.74 8.45 -42.21
N GLY A 190 -4.20 7.45 -42.92
CA GLY A 190 -4.43 7.31 -44.37
C GLY A 190 -5.90 7.10 -44.73
N THR A 191 -6.68 6.51 -43.82
CA THR A 191 -8.14 6.38 -43.93
C THR A 191 -8.85 7.68 -43.55
N MET A 192 -8.39 8.39 -42.51
CA MET A 192 -8.95 9.70 -42.16
C MET A 192 -8.73 10.73 -43.29
N ARG A 193 -7.53 10.78 -43.90
CA ARG A 193 -7.24 11.55 -45.12
C ARG A 193 -8.14 11.18 -46.30
N GLY A 194 -8.39 9.88 -46.51
CA GLY A 194 -9.29 9.41 -47.56
C GLY A 194 -10.75 9.82 -47.31
N ALA A 195 -11.24 9.64 -46.08
CA ALA A 195 -12.59 10.00 -45.67
C ALA A 195 -12.84 11.52 -45.73
N ALA A 196 -11.84 12.34 -45.38
CA ALA A 196 -11.89 13.80 -45.52
C ALA A 196 -12.06 14.23 -46.99
N ARG A 197 -11.34 13.59 -47.91
CA ARG A 197 -11.49 13.80 -49.36
C ARG A 197 -12.87 13.37 -49.87
N ILE A 198 -13.39 12.23 -49.39
CA ILE A 198 -14.76 11.77 -49.71
C ILE A 198 -15.80 12.79 -49.24
N HIS A 199 -15.70 13.26 -47.98
CA HIS A 199 -16.61 14.27 -47.44
C HIS A 199 -16.60 15.56 -48.29
N ARG A 200 -15.41 16.06 -48.67
CA ARG A 200 -15.29 17.24 -49.52
C ARG A 200 -15.90 17.05 -50.91
N GLU A 201 -15.71 15.89 -51.54
CA GLU A 201 -16.28 15.58 -52.86
C GLU A 201 -17.82 15.40 -52.81
N VAL A 202 -18.35 14.70 -51.80
CA VAL A 202 -19.79 14.62 -51.53
C VAL A 202 -20.40 16.03 -51.40
N ARG A 203 -19.77 16.90 -50.60
CA ARG A 203 -20.21 18.29 -50.41
C ARG A 203 -20.11 19.11 -51.70
N ARG A 204 -19.05 18.91 -52.50
CA ARG A 204 -18.87 19.57 -53.81
C ARG A 204 -19.96 19.16 -54.81
N ARG A 205 -20.40 17.90 -54.79
CA ARG A 205 -21.51 17.42 -55.64
C ARG A 205 -22.87 18.00 -55.26
N GLY A 206 -23.04 18.47 -54.02
CA GLY A 206 -24.18 19.29 -53.53
C GLY A 206 -25.53 18.58 -53.42
N ARG A 207 -25.79 17.57 -54.27
CA ARG A 207 -27.02 16.77 -54.35
C ARG A 207 -27.03 15.51 -53.48
N LEU A 208 -25.96 15.27 -52.71
CA LEU A 208 -25.76 14.05 -51.92
C LEU A 208 -25.82 14.37 -50.43
N ALA A 209 -26.93 14.02 -49.78
CA ALA A 209 -27.13 14.17 -48.34
C ALA A 209 -26.49 12.99 -47.57
N VAL A 210 -25.16 12.96 -47.49
CA VAL A 210 -24.41 11.84 -46.89
C VAL A 210 -23.63 12.29 -45.65
N ALA A 211 -23.89 11.63 -44.52
CA ALA A 211 -23.10 11.80 -43.30
C ALA A 211 -21.83 10.94 -43.36
N VAL A 212 -20.65 11.57 -43.33
CA VAL A 212 -19.36 10.88 -43.31
C VAL A 212 -18.75 11.01 -41.91
N ALA A 213 -18.59 9.86 -41.23
CA ALA A 213 -18.07 9.76 -39.88
C ALA A 213 -16.82 8.87 -39.84
N GLY A 214 -15.77 9.33 -39.15
CA GLY A 214 -14.51 8.59 -38.96
C GLY A 214 -14.39 8.01 -37.55
N ILE A 215 -13.83 6.81 -37.46
CA ILE A 215 -13.44 6.17 -36.18
C ILE A 215 -11.95 5.82 -36.26
N PRO A 216 -11.09 6.41 -35.41
CA PRO A 216 -9.64 6.35 -35.58
C PRO A 216 -9.08 5.01 -35.07
N LYS A 217 -8.54 4.22 -35.99
CA LYS A 217 -7.95 2.88 -35.75
C LYS A 217 -6.44 2.89 -36.02
N THR A 218 -5.67 3.26 -35.00
CA THR A 218 -4.23 2.97 -34.92
C THR A 218 -3.94 2.18 -33.65
N VAL A 219 -2.92 1.33 -33.71
CA VAL A 219 -2.42 0.65 -32.50
C VAL A 219 -1.43 1.55 -31.76
N ASP A 220 -0.66 2.36 -32.51
CA ASP A 220 0.51 3.13 -32.06
C ASP A 220 0.15 4.45 -31.35
N ASN A 221 -1.15 4.74 -31.16
CA ASN A 221 -1.68 5.96 -30.56
C ASN A 221 -1.22 7.29 -31.20
N ASP A 222 -0.86 7.24 -32.49
CA ASP A 222 -0.22 8.33 -33.25
C ASP A 222 -1.20 9.29 -33.97
N VAL A 223 -2.51 9.01 -33.94
CA VAL A 223 -3.57 9.88 -34.48
C VAL A 223 -3.69 11.16 -33.63
N GLY A 224 -3.55 12.32 -34.25
CA GLY A 224 -3.65 13.61 -33.55
C GLY A 224 -5.04 14.00 -33.05
N VAL A 225 -5.08 15.01 -32.16
CA VAL A 225 -6.26 15.63 -31.52
C VAL A 225 -7.03 14.74 -30.52
N VAL A 226 -7.09 13.43 -30.73
CA VAL A 226 -7.74 12.50 -29.80
C VAL A 226 -6.80 12.13 -28.64
N ASP A 227 -7.34 12.00 -27.42
CA ASP A 227 -6.56 11.53 -26.25
C ASP A 227 -5.94 10.14 -26.51
N ARG A 228 -6.70 9.28 -27.20
CA ARG A 228 -6.30 7.92 -27.53
C ARG A 228 -7.08 7.28 -28.68
N SER A 229 -6.43 6.37 -29.39
CA SER A 229 -7.05 5.41 -30.30
C SER A 229 -7.49 4.13 -29.59
N PHE A 230 -8.40 3.36 -30.20
CA PHE A 230 -8.81 2.07 -29.65
C PHE A 230 -7.82 0.96 -30.00
N GLY A 231 -7.68 -0.01 -29.10
CA GLY A 231 -6.75 -1.15 -29.23
C GLY A 231 -5.35 -0.88 -28.69
N PHE A 232 -5.02 0.38 -28.36
CA PHE A 232 -3.73 0.77 -27.77
C PHE A 232 -3.50 0.12 -26.40
N HIS A 233 -4.50 0.08 -25.52
CA HIS A 233 -4.34 -0.52 -24.18
C HIS A 233 -4.13 -2.04 -24.26
N THR A 234 -4.88 -2.73 -25.13
CA THR A 234 -4.71 -4.16 -25.40
C THR A 234 -3.33 -4.45 -25.99
N ALA A 235 -2.82 -3.55 -26.84
CA ALA A 235 -1.48 -3.66 -27.41
C ALA A 235 -0.37 -3.47 -26.37
N VAL A 236 -0.52 -2.52 -25.44
CA VAL A 236 0.40 -2.36 -24.30
C VAL A 236 0.38 -3.60 -23.40
N GLU A 237 -0.80 -4.15 -23.09
CA GLU A 237 -0.94 -5.39 -22.29
C GLU A 237 -0.27 -6.60 -22.97
N ALA A 238 -0.44 -6.78 -24.28
CA ALA A 238 0.25 -7.81 -25.05
C ALA A 238 1.77 -7.58 -25.12
N ALA A 239 2.22 -6.32 -25.24
CA ALA A 239 3.63 -5.95 -25.21
C ALA A 239 4.29 -6.25 -23.85
N GLN A 240 3.59 -6.02 -22.73
CA GLN A 240 4.09 -6.36 -21.39
C GLN A 240 4.35 -7.88 -21.23
N GLN A 241 3.53 -8.74 -21.84
CA GLN A 241 3.76 -10.19 -21.82
C GLN A 241 5.07 -10.57 -22.53
N ALA A 242 5.39 -9.89 -23.64
CA ALA A 242 6.65 -10.08 -24.36
C ALA A 242 7.86 -9.52 -23.58
N ILE A 243 7.71 -8.37 -22.91
CA ILE A 243 8.74 -7.82 -22.01
C ILE A 243 9.02 -8.79 -20.87
N ALA A 244 8.00 -9.32 -20.19
CA ALA A 244 8.16 -10.26 -19.09
C ALA A 244 8.87 -11.55 -19.55
N ALA A 245 8.55 -12.07 -20.73
CA ALA A 245 9.28 -13.19 -21.33
C ALA A 245 10.75 -12.84 -21.61
N GLY A 246 11.02 -11.64 -22.14
CA GLY A 246 12.38 -11.14 -22.37
C GLY A 246 13.19 -10.98 -21.08
N HIS A 247 12.56 -10.50 -20.01
CA HIS A 247 13.18 -10.37 -18.68
C HIS A 247 13.55 -11.73 -18.09
N VAL A 248 12.63 -12.71 -18.10
CA VAL A 248 12.90 -14.08 -17.61
C VAL A 248 14.02 -14.75 -18.41
N GLU A 249 14.04 -14.59 -19.74
CA GLU A 249 15.10 -15.09 -20.61
C GLU A 249 16.46 -14.40 -20.37
N ALA A 250 16.46 -13.13 -19.94
CA ALA A 250 17.65 -12.37 -19.58
C ALA A 250 18.20 -12.79 -18.20
N GLU A 251 17.36 -12.83 -17.16
CA GLU A 251 17.73 -13.27 -15.80
C GLU A 251 18.26 -14.72 -15.78
N SER A 252 17.72 -15.57 -16.67
CA SER A 252 18.11 -16.99 -16.78
C SER A 252 19.46 -17.24 -17.49
N ALA A 253 20.15 -16.21 -17.95
CA ALA A 253 21.41 -16.33 -18.69
C ALA A 253 22.52 -15.42 -18.13
N ALA A 254 23.76 -15.93 -18.10
CA ALA A 254 24.92 -15.13 -17.71
C ALA A 254 25.14 -13.98 -18.71
N ASN A 255 25.27 -12.76 -18.18
CA ASN A 255 25.26 -11.50 -18.94
C ASN A 255 24.09 -11.49 -19.97
N GLY A 256 22.89 -11.83 -19.51
CA GLY A 256 21.71 -11.97 -20.38
C GLY A 256 21.12 -10.61 -20.79
N VAL A 257 20.71 -10.50 -22.06
CA VAL A 257 19.97 -9.35 -22.58
C VAL A 257 18.65 -9.80 -23.21
N GLY A 258 17.55 -9.31 -22.66
CA GLY A 258 16.21 -9.47 -23.22
C GLY A 258 15.92 -8.33 -24.17
N LEU A 259 16.06 -8.54 -25.48
CA LEU A 259 15.76 -7.55 -26.51
C LEU A 259 14.36 -7.78 -27.06
N VAL A 260 13.46 -6.82 -26.89
CA VAL A 260 12.06 -6.92 -27.31
C VAL A 260 11.75 -5.81 -28.32
N LYS A 261 11.50 -6.17 -29.58
CA LYS A 261 11.00 -5.21 -30.57
C LYS A 261 9.52 -4.97 -30.33
N LEU A 262 9.10 -3.72 -30.21
CA LEU A 262 7.70 -3.35 -30.08
C LEU A 262 7.23 -2.50 -31.27
N MET A 263 5.91 -2.43 -31.40
CA MET A 263 5.23 -1.52 -32.31
C MET A 263 5.61 -0.06 -32.00
N GLY A 264 5.68 0.77 -33.04
CA GLY A 264 6.03 2.19 -32.91
C GLY A 264 6.77 2.68 -34.15
N ARG A 265 6.05 2.81 -35.27
CA ARG A 265 6.64 3.19 -36.57
C ARG A 265 7.02 4.67 -36.64
N SER A 266 6.17 5.55 -36.12
CA SER A 266 6.36 7.00 -36.18
C SER A 266 6.12 7.70 -34.85
N ALA A 267 5.65 6.95 -33.84
CA ALA A 267 5.62 7.38 -32.46
C ALA A 267 5.93 6.21 -31.50
N GLY A 268 6.60 6.49 -30.39
CA GLY A 268 7.07 5.51 -29.41
C GLY A 268 6.06 5.05 -28.36
N HIS A 269 4.78 5.47 -28.44
CA HIS A 269 3.81 5.32 -27.34
C HIS A 269 3.68 3.91 -26.76
N ILE A 270 3.63 2.87 -27.59
CA ILE A 270 3.53 1.48 -27.09
C ILE A 270 4.80 1.09 -26.35
N ALA A 271 5.99 1.36 -26.92
CA ALA A 271 7.26 1.04 -26.31
C ALA A 271 7.44 1.76 -24.95
N LEU A 272 7.11 3.05 -24.91
CA LEU A 272 7.15 3.86 -23.70
C LEU A 272 6.15 3.38 -22.64
N HIS A 273 4.87 3.23 -22.99
CA HIS A 273 3.84 2.82 -22.04
C HIS A 273 4.05 1.38 -21.54
N ALA A 274 4.50 0.46 -22.38
CA ALA A 274 4.84 -0.91 -21.98
C ALA A 274 6.04 -0.94 -21.03
N THR A 275 7.07 -0.11 -21.28
CA THR A 275 8.22 0.09 -20.38
C THR A 275 7.80 0.64 -19.01
N LEU A 276 7.04 1.75 -18.99
CA LEU A 276 6.63 2.42 -17.75
C LEU A 276 5.66 1.58 -16.90
N SER A 277 4.93 0.66 -17.52
CA SER A 277 3.97 -0.24 -16.86
C SER A 277 4.56 -1.58 -16.45
N SER A 278 5.53 -2.14 -17.19
CA SER A 278 6.25 -3.36 -16.78
C SER A 278 7.19 -3.12 -15.60
N ARG A 279 7.98 -2.04 -15.65
CA ARG A 279 9.09 -1.74 -14.72
C ARG A 279 10.30 -2.68 -14.80
N ASP A 280 10.29 -3.60 -15.76
CA ASP A 280 11.34 -4.61 -15.97
C ASP A 280 12.36 -4.21 -17.05
N VAL A 281 12.18 -3.03 -17.68
CA VAL A 281 12.98 -2.54 -18.81
C VAL A 281 14.03 -1.54 -18.33
N ASP A 282 15.29 -1.76 -18.70
CA ASP A 282 16.41 -0.87 -18.37
C ASP A 282 16.66 0.20 -19.42
N CYS A 283 16.35 -0.08 -20.70
CA CYS A 283 16.48 0.89 -21.79
C CYS A 283 15.29 0.77 -22.76
N CYS A 284 14.68 1.91 -23.11
CA CYS A 284 13.59 1.99 -24.08
C CYS A 284 13.98 2.94 -25.21
N LEU A 285 14.11 2.39 -26.42
CA LEU A 285 14.50 3.12 -27.62
C LEU A 285 13.25 3.42 -28.46
N ILE A 286 13.00 4.70 -28.73
CA ILE A 286 11.80 5.20 -29.44
C ILE A 286 12.20 6.02 -30.69
N PRO A 287 11.32 6.19 -31.69
CA PRO A 287 11.65 6.96 -32.91
C PRO A 287 11.89 8.46 -32.67
N GLU A 288 11.41 9.01 -31.56
CA GLU A 288 11.51 10.43 -31.22
C GLU A 288 12.89 10.85 -30.67
N GLU A 289 13.66 9.91 -30.10
CA GLU A 289 14.99 10.19 -29.55
C GLU A 289 16.09 9.49 -30.35
N ASP A 290 17.05 10.27 -30.86
CA ASP A 290 18.24 9.75 -31.53
C ASP A 290 19.23 9.17 -30.50
N PHE A 291 19.84 8.03 -30.80
CA PHE A 291 20.85 7.37 -29.95
C PHE A 291 22.04 6.88 -30.77
N TYR A 292 23.13 6.53 -30.08
CA TYR A 292 24.34 5.96 -30.70
C TYR A 292 24.83 4.73 -29.92
N LEU A 293 25.54 3.82 -30.60
CA LEU A 293 25.84 2.49 -30.07
C LEU A 293 27.07 2.46 -29.15
N ARG A 294 28.20 3.01 -29.62
CA ARG A 294 29.54 2.87 -29.01
C ARG A 294 30.08 4.22 -28.52
N GLY A 295 30.93 4.19 -27.50
CA GLY A 295 31.52 5.39 -26.88
C GLY A 295 30.93 5.68 -25.50
N ALA A 296 31.54 6.62 -24.76
CA ALA A 296 31.12 6.97 -23.41
C ALA A 296 29.72 7.61 -23.42
N GLY A 297 28.75 6.99 -22.74
CA GLY A 297 27.33 7.37 -22.80
C GLY A 297 26.53 6.73 -23.94
N GLY A 298 27.18 5.91 -24.78
CA GLY A 298 26.50 5.13 -25.82
C GLY A 298 25.73 3.94 -25.26
N LEU A 299 24.80 3.40 -26.06
CA LEU A 299 23.91 2.30 -25.66
C LEU A 299 24.67 1.08 -25.11
N PHE A 300 25.81 0.70 -25.69
CA PHE A 300 26.56 -0.48 -25.26
C PHE A 300 27.33 -0.26 -23.95
N ASP A 301 27.88 0.94 -23.74
CA ASP A 301 28.51 1.35 -22.47
C ASP A 301 27.47 1.41 -21.34
N PHE A 302 26.27 1.91 -21.60
CA PHE A 302 25.13 1.83 -20.68
C PHE A 302 24.77 0.38 -20.33
N LEU A 303 24.56 -0.47 -21.34
CA LEU A 303 24.14 -1.86 -21.12
C LEU A 303 25.20 -2.68 -20.40
N TYR A 304 26.48 -2.48 -20.70
CA TYR A 304 27.56 -3.16 -20.00
C TYR A 304 27.59 -2.82 -18.51
N ARG A 305 27.54 -1.52 -18.15
CA ARG A 305 27.44 -1.10 -16.74
C ARG A 305 26.24 -1.74 -16.07
N ARG A 306 25.08 -1.72 -16.75
CA ARG A 306 23.84 -2.27 -16.23
C ARG A 306 23.90 -3.78 -15.99
N ILE A 307 24.50 -4.52 -16.91
CA ILE A 307 24.73 -5.97 -16.78
C ILE A 307 25.74 -6.26 -15.66
N LYS A 308 26.76 -5.44 -15.44
CA LYS A 308 27.68 -5.62 -14.31
C LYS A 308 27.02 -5.32 -12.95
N ASP A 309 26.08 -4.37 -12.90
CA ASP A 309 25.31 -4.06 -11.69
C ASP A 309 24.24 -5.12 -11.36
N ASN A 310 23.51 -5.60 -12.37
CA ASN A 310 22.31 -6.44 -12.20
C ASN A 310 22.47 -7.91 -12.63
N GLY A 311 23.56 -8.29 -13.31
CA GLY A 311 23.77 -9.59 -13.95
C GLY A 311 23.07 -9.78 -15.31
N HIS A 312 22.13 -8.89 -15.66
CA HIS A 312 21.34 -8.92 -16.89
C HIS A 312 20.81 -7.52 -17.24
N ALA A 313 20.23 -7.35 -18.43
CA ALA A 313 19.49 -6.14 -18.81
C ALA A 313 18.31 -6.44 -19.76
N VAL A 314 17.31 -5.56 -19.78
CA VAL A 314 16.19 -5.64 -20.74
C VAL A 314 16.11 -4.37 -21.58
N VAL A 315 16.04 -4.56 -22.90
CA VAL A 315 15.98 -3.49 -23.90
C VAL A 315 14.69 -3.62 -24.70
N VAL A 316 13.89 -2.55 -24.67
CA VAL A 316 12.75 -2.37 -25.56
C VAL A 316 13.18 -1.47 -26.72
N VAL A 317 12.85 -1.87 -27.95
CA VAL A 317 13.10 -1.06 -29.15
C VAL A 317 11.84 -0.95 -29.99
N ALA A 318 11.36 0.27 -30.23
CA ALA A 318 10.29 0.51 -31.19
C ALA A 318 10.79 0.27 -32.63
N GLU A 319 9.96 -0.28 -33.52
CA GLU A 319 10.37 -0.62 -34.89
C GLU A 319 10.94 0.56 -35.71
N GLY A 320 10.53 1.81 -35.41
CA GLY A 320 11.06 3.02 -36.05
C GLY A 320 12.33 3.61 -35.41
N ALA A 321 12.73 3.16 -34.22
CA ALA A 321 13.91 3.67 -33.54
C ALA A 321 15.19 3.27 -34.31
N GLY A 322 16.19 4.15 -34.35
CA GLY A 322 17.52 3.82 -34.88
C GLY A 322 17.61 3.50 -36.38
N GLN A 323 16.53 3.67 -37.18
CA GLN A 323 16.51 3.33 -38.62
C GLN A 323 17.59 4.04 -39.45
N ARG A 324 18.15 5.17 -38.96
CA ARG A 324 19.27 5.90 -39.58
C ARG A 324 20.64 5.25 -39.33
N LEU A 325 20.76 4.41 -38.31
CA LEU A 325 22.02 3.74 -37.92
C LEU A 325 22.28 2.46 -38.72
N ILE A 326 21.23 1.89 -39.33
CA ILE A 326 21.29 0.62 -40.05
C ILE A 326 21.89 0.82 -41.45
N PRO A 327 23.03 0.21 -41.81
CA PRO A 327 23.64 0.39 -43.13
C PRO A 327 22.75 -0.16 -44.24
N ARG A 328 22.33 0.70 -45.18
CA ARG A 328 21.56 0.28 -46.37
C ARG A 328 22.51 -0.06 -47.51
N THR A 329 22.46 -1.30 -48.00
CA THR A 329 23.17 -1.71 -49.22
C THR A 329 22.53 -1.03 -50.44
N THR A 330 23.33 -0.24 -51.16
CA THR A 330 22.91 0.44 -52.40
C THR A 330 22.91 -0.52 -53.60
N THR A 331 22.03 -1.52 -53.58
CA THR A 331 21.69 -2.30 -54.78
C THR A 331 20.58 -1.62 -55.56
N THR A 332 20.98 -0.97 -56.65
CA THR A 332 20.09 -0.42 -57.68
C THR A 332 19.21 -1.53 -58.28
N SER A 333 17.90 -1.43 -58.07
CA SER A 333 16.93 -2.18 -58.89
C SER A 333 16.49 -1.33 -60.09
N ALA A 334 16.47 -1.93 -61.27
CA ALA A 334 16.40 -1.23 -62.56
C ALA A 334 14.99 -0.73 -62.95
N SER A 335 14.22 -0.20 -62.00
CA SER A 335 12.86 0.33 -62.20
C SER A 335 12.62 1.73 -61.66
N GLY A 336 13.66 2.40 -61.12
CA GLY A 336 13.56 3.80 -60.66
C GLY A 336 12.82 3.99 -59.33
N ALA A 337 12.37 2.92 -58.68
CA ALA A 337 11.84 2.97 -57.32
C ALA A 337 13.00 3.01 -56.31
N CYS A 338 13.16 4.14 -55.61
CA CYS A 338 13.96 4.20 -54.38
C CYS A 338 13.44 3.17 -53.38
N ALA A 339 14.35 2.57 -52.59
CA ALA A 339 14.12 1.38 -51.78
C ALA A 339 12.76 1.32 -51.03
N GLY A 340 11.80 0.59 -51.64
CA GLY A 340 10.64 -0.02 -50.97
C GLY A 340 9.67 0.92 -50.24
N ALA A 341 8.83 1.67 -50.96
CA ALA A 341 7.56 2.12 -50.40
C ALA A 341 6.49 1.00 -50.47
N ASP A 342 5.62 0.89 -49.46
CA ASP A 342 4.48 -0.04 -49.48
C ASP A 342 3.36 0.43 -50.45
N GLU A 343 2.34 -0.40 -50.71
CA GLU A 343 1.19 -0.06 -51.58
C GLU A 343 0.39 1.18 -51.11
N SER A 344 0.71 1.76 -49.95
CA SER A 344 0.13 3.01 -49.43
C SER A 344 1.12 4.18 -49.44
N GLY A 345 2.31 4.01 -50.02
CA GLY A 345 3.34 5.05 -50.16
C GLY A 345 4.26 5.22 -48.95
N ASN A 346 4.25 4.31 -47.97
CA ASN A 346 5.06 4.43 -46.75
C ASN A 346 6.39 3.68 -46.87
N GLU A 347 7.51 4.29 -46.47
CA GLU A 347 8.85 3.70 -46.50
C GLU A 347 8.96 2.40 -45.66
N THR A 348 9.51 1.34 -46.24
CA THR A 348 9.69 0.04 -45.57
C THR A 348 10.91 0.10 -44.64
N PHE A 349 10.70 -0.27 -43.38
CA PHE A 349 11.74 -0.28 -42.35
C PHE A 349 12.54 -1.59 -42.34
N LEU A 350 13.80 -1.51 -41.91
CA LEU A 350 14.64 -2.68 -41.65
C LEU A 350 14.41 -3.20 -40.23
N ASP A 351 14.66 -4.50 -39.98
CA ASP A 351 14.49 -5.07 -38.64
C ASP A 351 15.60 -4.61 -37.68
N VAL A 352 15.33 -3.50 -36.99
CA VAL A 352 16.21 -2.94 -35.94
C VAL A 352 16.49 -3.93 -34.82
N GLY A 353 15.55 -4.83 -34.48
CA GLY A 353 15.74 -5.80 -33.40
C GLY A 353 16.74 -6.89 -33.78
N ALA A 354 16.62 -7.42 -35.00
CA ALA A 354 17.59 -8.38 -35.53
C ALA A 354 18.98 -7.76 -35.74
N TRP A 355 19.05 -6.52 -36.25
CA TRP A 355 20.30 -5.79 -36.43
C TRP A 355 20.98 -5.46 -35.09
N LEU A 356 20.26 -4.86 -34.14
CA LEU A 356 20.83 -4.47 -32.85
C LEU A 356 21.34 -5.68 -32.06
N LYS A 357 20.67 -6.84 -32.15
CA LYS A 357 21.16 -8.11 -31.61
C LYS A 357 22.53 -8.52 -32.19
N ALA A 358 22.76 -8.30 -33.47
CA ALA A 358 24.02 -8.62 -34.13
C ALA A 358 25.14 -7.67 -33.69
N GLU A 359 24.87 -6.36 -33.67
CA GLU A 359 25.83 -5.34 -33.22
C GLU A 359 26.23 -5.53 -31.75
N MET A 360 25.27 -5.83 -30.86
CA MET A 360 25.53 -6.13 -29.45
C MET A 360 26.48 -7.34 -29.29
N ARG A 361 26.31 -8.38 -30.11
CA ARG A 361 27.16 -9.58 -30.07
C ARG A 361 28.57 -9.29 -30.57
N ALA A 362 28.69 -8.63 -31.72
CA ALA A 362 29.97 -8.24 -32.29
C ALA A 362 30.78 -7.36 -31.32
N TRP A 363 30.12 -6.38 -30.69
CA TRP A 363 30.76 -5.52 -29.70
C TRP A 363 31.22 -6.26 -28.44
N TRP A 364 30.41 -7.21 -27.92
CA TRP A 364 30.80 -8.00 -26.75
C TRP A 364 31.95 -8.98 -27.05
N GLU A 365 31.97 -9.59 -28.24
CA GLU A 365 33.06 -10.45 -28.69
C GLU A 365 34.38 -9.67 -28.86
N GLU A 366 34.30 -8.39 -29.22
CA GLU A 366 35.44 -7.47 -29.42
C GLU A 366 36.00 -6.93 -28.09
N GLU A 367 35.17 -6.34 -27.24
CA GLU A 367 35.61 -5.62 -26.02
C GLU A 367 35.68 -6.49 -24.76
N HIS A 368 34.96 -7.62 -24.73
CA HIS A 368 34.77 -8.47 -23.55
C HIS A 368 35.08 -9.94 -23.84
N ALA A 369 36.08 -10.17 -24.68
CA ALA A 369 36.55 -11.48 -25.11
C ALA A 369 36.79 -12.44 -23.93
N GLY A 370 36.09 -13.58 -23.95
CA GLY A 370 36.16 -14.61 -22.90
C GLY A 370 35.01 -14.59 -21.90
N GLU A 371 34.18 -13.53 -21.86
CA GLU A 371 32.93 -13.53 -21.11
C GLU A 371 31.78 -14.16 -21.90
N VAL A 372 30.93 -14.94 -21.21
CA VAL A 372 29.68 -15.47 -21.79
C VAL A 372 28.68 -14.31 -21.93
N PHE A 373 28.01 -14.19 -23.08
CA PHE A 373 26.99 -13.17 -23.34
C PHE A 373 25.80 -13.74 -24.12
N THR A 374 24.58 -13.41 -23.70
CA THR A 374 23.37 -14.05 -24.24
C THR A 374 22.28 -13.03 -24.57
N VAL A 375 22.21 -12.60 -25.84
CA VAL A 375 21.07 -11.81 -26.32
C VAL A 375 19.93 -12.70 -26.82
N LYS A 376 18.75 -12.53 -26.23
CA LYS A 376 17.48 -13.19 -26.55
C LYS A 376 16.54 -12.16 -27.19
N TYR A 377 16.12 -12.41 -28.42
CA TYR A 377 15.33 -11.47 -29.22
C TYR A 377 13.88 -11.97 -29.36
N ILE A 378 12.92 -11.10 -29.05
CA ILE A 378 11.48 -11.37 -29.13
C ILE A 378 10.82 -10.33 -30.04
N ASP A 379 10.07 -10.82 -31.04
CA ASP A 379 9.19 -10.00 -31.88
C ASP A 379 7.72 -10.45 -31.71
N PRO A 380 6.94 -9.77 -30.85
CA PRO A 380 5.52 -10.04 -30.60
C PRO A 380 4.57 -9.29 -31.57
N THR A 381 5.08 -8.65 -32.65
CA THR A 381 4.31 -7.77 -33.57
C THR A 381 2.93 -8.31 -33.94
N TYR A 382 2.82 -9.59 -34.30
CA TYR A 382 1.54 -10.20 -34.68
C TYR A 382 0.63 -10.48 -33.47
N MET A 383 1.21 -10.90 -32.34
CA MET A 383 0.47 -11.14 -31.09
C MET A 383 -0.15 -9.86 -30.53
N ILE A 384 0.53 -8.72 -30.68
CA ILE A 384 0.02 -7.40 -30.27
C ILE A 384 -1.22 -6.98 -31.10
N ARG A 385 -1.27 -7.32 -32.39
CA ARG A 385 -2.25 -6.76 -33.35
C ARG A 385 -3.44 -7.66 -33.64
N ALA A 386 -3.29 -8.98 -33.47
CA ALA A 386 -4.28 -9.98 -33.86
C ALA A 386 -5.17 -10.48 -32.71
N VAL A 387 -4.90 -10.07 -31.47
CA VAL A 387 -5.72 -10.45 -30.29
C VAL A 387 -7.08 -9.75 -30.27
N PRO A 388 -8.10 -10.35 -29.62
CA PRO A 388 -9.34 -9.64 -29.30
C PRO A 388 -9.04 -8.48 -28.34
N ALA A 389 -9.88 -7.44 -28.36
CA ALA A 389 -9.73 -6.32 -27.42
C ALA A 389 -9.98 -6.77 -25.98
N ASN A 390 -9.25 -6.19 -25.03
CA ASN A 390 -9.53 -6.36 -23.61
C ASN A 390 -10.82 -5.63 -23.19
N ALA A 391 -11.23 -5.78 -21.92
CA ALA A 391 -12.48 -5.19 -21.43
C ALA A 391 -12.51 -3.65 -21.54
N GLY A 392 -11.36 -2.97 -21.39
CA GLY A 392 -11.25 -1.52 -21.47
C GLY A 392 -11.38 -1.01 -22.91
N ASP A 393 -10.68 -1.64 -23.85
CA ASP A 393 -10.78 -1.30 -25.27
C ASP A 393 -12.14 -1.70 -25.87
N ASN A 394 -12.77 -2.81 -25.44
CA ASN A 394 -14.12 -3.15 -25.87
C ASN A 394 -15.13 -2.05 -25.49
N LEU A 395 -15.12 -1.60 -24.23
CA LEU A 395 -15.96 -0.48 -23.80
C LEU A 395 -15.68 0.80 -24.60
N TYR A 396 -14.41 1.08 -24.89
CA TYR A 396 -14.03 2.25 -25.68
C TYR A 396 -14.52 2.16 -27.13
N CYS A 397 -14.35 1.01 -27.79
CA CYS A 397 -14.89 0.71 -29.12
C CYS A 397 -16.40 0.92 -29.19
N THR A 398 -17.14 0.41 -28.19
CA THR A 398 -18.60 0.57 -28.10
C THR A 398 -19.01 2.03 -28.03
N LEU A 399 -18.37 2.81 -27.15
CA LEU A 399 -18.71 4.22 -26.95
C LEU A 399 -18.31 5.10 -28.15
N LEU A 400 -17.20 4.78 -28.85
CA LEU A 400 -16.85 5.42 -30.11
C LEU A 400 -17.88 5.13 -31.22
N ALA A 401 -18.27 3.86 -31.38
CA ALA A 401 -19.30 3.48 -32.35
C ALA A 401 -20.63 4.18 -32.06
N HIS A 402 -21.11 4.15 -30.82
CA HIS A 402 -22.34 4.85 -30.40
C HIS A 402 -22.23 6.36 -30.64
N ALA A 403 -21.11 6.99 -30.29
CA ALA A 403 -20.86 8.41 -30.56
C ALA A 403 -20.99 8.74 -32.05
N ALA A 404 -20.36 7.95 -32.93
CA ALA A 404 -20.44 8.10 -34.38
C ALA A 404 -21.88 7.95 -34.90
N ILE A 405 -22.63 6.95 -34.43
CA ILE A 405 -24.05 6.74 -34.80
C ILE A 405 -24.89 7.95 -34.38
N HIS A 406 -24.77 8.38 -33.12
CA HIS A 406 -25.50 9.54 -32.61
C HIS A 406 -25.22 10.81 -33.42
N GLY A 407 -23.96 11.00 -33.86
CA GLY A 407 -23.55 12.17 -34.62
C GLY A 407 -24.10 12.16 -36.05
N ALA A 408 -23.96 11.03 -36.74
CA ALA A 408 -24.49 10.84 -38.08
C ALA A 408 -26.03 10.92 -38.12
N MET A 409 -26.73 10.25 -37.18
CA MET A 409 -28.19 10.34 -37.07
C MET A 409 -28.66 11.78 -36.77
N ALA A 410 -27.91 12.55 -35.98
CA ALA A 410 -28.18 13.97 -35.75
C ALA A 410 -27.85 14.89 -36.95
N GLY A 411 -27.34 14.35 -38.06
CA GLY A 411 -27.04 15.10 -39.29
C GLY A 411 -25.65 15.74 -39.32
N TYR A 412 -24.80 15.56 -38.31
CA TYR A 412 -23.40 16.00 -38.39
C TYR A 412 -22.63 15.18 -39.45
N THR A 413 -21.71 15.81 -40.17
CA THR A 413 -20.90 15.15 -41.21
C THR A 413 -19.51 15.75 -41.29
N GLY A 414 -18.52 14.98 -41.77
CA GLY A 414 -17.13 15.42 -41.84
C GLY A 414 -16.45 15.44 -40.48
N PHE A 415 -16.84 14.54 -39.57
CA PHE A 415 -16.33 14.48 -38.20
C PHE A 415 -15.70 13.12 -37.87
N VAL A 416 -14.80 13.12 -36.89
CA VAL A 416 -14.25 11.94 -36.24
C VAL A 416 -14.79 11.87 -34.82
N SER A 417 -15.27 10.69 -34.39
CA SER A 417 -15.60 10.44 -32.99
C SER A 417 -14.32 10.07 -32.23
N GLY A 418 -14.02 10.79 -31.15
CA GLY A 418 -12.88 10.52 -30.28
C GLY A 418 -13.05 11.13 -28.89
N THR A 419 -12.18 10.79 -27.95
CA THR A 419 -12.13 11.49 -26.65
C THR A 419 -11.16 12.65 -26.68
N ILE A 420 -11.52 13.71 -25.97
CA ILE A 420 -10.69 14.89 -25.70
C ILE A 420 -10.89 15.21 -24.22
N ASN A 421 -9.80 15.27 -23.45
CA ASN A 421 -9.83 15.44 -22.01
C ASN A 421 -10.82 14.47 -21.32
N GLY A 422 -10.83 13.21 -21.77
CA GLY A 422 -11.69 12.14 -21.24
C GLY A 422 -13.18 12.23 -21.63
N ASN A 423 -13.58 13.21 -22.46
CA ASN A 423 -14.96 13.40 -22.91
C ASN A 423 -15.08 13.11 -24.41
N TYR A 424 -16.13 12.40 -24.82
CA TYR A 424 -16.37 12.12 -26.24
C TYR A 424 -16.81 13.41 -26.97
N ALA A 425 -16.16 13.68 -28.10
CA ALA A 425 -16.38 14.86 -28.93
C ALA A 425 -16.45 14.49 -30.42
N TYR A 426 -16.96 15.43 -31.21
CA TYR A 426 -16.95 15.38 -32.67
C TYR A 426 -15.90 16.35 -33.20
N ILE A 427 -14.78 15.80 -33.69
CA ILE A 427 -13.62 16.57 -34.17
C ILE A 427 -13.71 16.72 -35.69
N PRO A 428 -13.42 17.90 -36.30
CA PRO A 428 -13.34 18.03 -37.75
C PRO A 428 -12.37 17.02 -38.38
N MET A 429 -12.83 16.32 -39.41
CA MET A 429 -12.08 15.19 -39.99
C MET A 429 -10.80 15.62 -40.73
N ASP A 430 -10.80 16.78 -41.38
CA ASP A 430 -9.58 17.34 -42.00
C ASP A 430 -8.51 17.62 -40.92
N GLU A 431 -8.89 17.99 -39.69
CA GLU A 431 -7.96 18.30 -38.59
C GLU A 431 -7.25 17.05 -38.08
N VAL A 432 -8.00 15.97 -37.85
CA VAL A 432 -7.45 14.64 -37.47
C VAL A 432 -6.59 14.04 -38.59
N ALA A 433 -6.89 14.36 -39.85
CA ALA A 433 -6.16 13.84 -41.00
C ALA A 433 -4.75 14.46 -41.20
N GLU A 434 -4.52 15.64 -40.61
CA GLU A 434 -3.26 16.40 -40.67
C GLU A 434 -2.47 16.34 -39.34
N ALA A 435 -3.15 16.28 -38.19
CA ALA A 435 -2.51 16.26 -36.88
C ALA A 435 -1.81 14.93 -36.58
N LYS A 436 -0.60 15.01 -36.03
CA LYS A 436 0.17 13.87 -35.50
C LYS A 436 0.20 13.91 -33.98
N ASN A 437 0.35 12.74 -33.35
CA ASN A 437 0.59 12.59 -31.93
C ASN A 437 1.92 11.86 -31.65
N PRO A 438 3.09 12.51 -31.81
CA PRO A 438 4.36 11.95 -31.35
C PRO A 438 4.35 11.80 -29.81
N VAL A 439 5.26 10.99 -29.25
CA VAL A 439 5.59 11.09 -27.83
C VAL A 439 6.16 12.49 -27.59
N ASP A 440 5.54 13.26 -26.70
CA ASP A 440 6.15 14.48 -26.19
C ASP A 440 7.25 14.10 -25.20
N THR A 441 8.49 14.00 -25.68
CA THR A 441 9.64 13.63 -24.85
C THR A 441 10.00 14.70 -23.82
N LYS A 442 9.36 15.89 -23.89
CA LYS A 442 9.51 17.01 -22.95
C LYS A 442 8.38 17.06 -21.91
N ASP A 443 7.37 16.19 -22.01
CA ASP A 443 6.32 16.09 -21.00
C ASP A 443 6.89 15.55 -19.69
N HIS A 444 6.72 16.33 -18.62
CA HIS A 444 7.19 16.04 -17.25
C HIS A 444 6.49 14.88 -16.54
N LYS A 445 5.60 14.20 -17.25
CA LYS A 445 5.07 12.88 -16.89
C LYS A 445 6.07 11.76 -17.22
N TRP A 446 7.00 12.01 -18.14
CA TRP A 446 8.08 11.09 -18.54
C TRP A 446 9.45 11.60 -18.08
N ALA A 447 9.75 12.87 -18.31
CA ALA A 447 10.87 13.51 -17.63
C ALA A 447 10.60 13.46 -16.12
N TRP A 448 11.61 13.09 -15.33
CA TRP A 448 11.44 13.01 -13.89
C TRP A 448 11.18 14.43 -13.38
N SER A 449 9.96 14.72 -12.93
CA SER A 449 9.72 15.99 -12.25
C SER A 449 10.51 15.98 -10.94
N PHE A 450 11.49 16.86 -10.78
CA PHE A 450 12.31 16.93 -9.57
C PHE A 450 11.90 18.10 -8.69
N VAL A 451 11.94 17.89 -7.37
CA VAL A 451 11.86 18.96 -6.38
C VAL A 451 13.29 19.42 -6.08
N VAL A 452 13.64 20.63 -6.52
CA VAL A 452 14.88 21.33 -6.19
C VAL A 452 14.64 22.17 -4.94
N TYR A 453 15.14 21.68 -3.81
CA TYR A 453 14.97 22.31 -2.51
C TYR A 453 16.15 23.25 -2.21
N LEU A 454 15.88 24.54 -2.04
CA LEU A 454 16.89 25.62 -1.88
C LEU A 454 17.02 26.19 -0.45
N GLY A 455 16.51 25.50 0.57
CA GLY A 455 16.38 26.12 1.88
C GLY A 455 15.20 27.09 1.87
N GLY A 456 15.28 28.31 2.41
CA GLY A 456 14.08 29.12 2.67
C GLY A 456 14.18 30.62 2.75
N HIS A 457 13.01 31.22 2.56
CA HIS A 457 12.84 32.65 2.53
C HIS A 457 13.01 33.29 3.91
N SER A 458 13.93 34.24 3.96
CA SER A 458 14.24 35.13 5.06
C SER A 458 13.32 36.36 5.05
N HIS A 459 12.01 36.15 5.05
CA HIS A 459 11.04 37.25 5.14
C HIS A 459 10.92 37.77 6.58
N GLY A 460 11.05 39.09 6.76
CA GLY A 460 10.80 39.79 8.02
C GLY A 460 9.31 39.87 8.36
N ARG A 461 8.97 40.05 9.65
CA ARG A 461 7.57 40.14 10.11
C ARG A 461 6.90 41.45 9.65
N GLY A 462 6.15 41.41 8.55
CA GLY A 462 5.29 42.51 8.11
C GLY A 462 4.39 42.14 6.91
N GLY A 463 3.07 42.18 7.09
CA GLY A 463 2.11 41.62 6.12
C GLY A 463 2.07 42.29 4.74
N ALA A 464 2.42 43.59 4.66
CA ALA A 464 2.42 44.34 3.39
C ALA A 464 3.60 43.99 2.46
N ALA A 465 4.64 43.32 2.95
CA ALA A 465 5.85 43.01 2.16
C ALA A 465 5.76 41.70 1.36
N LEU A 466 4.71 40.90 1.55
CA LEU A 466 4.69 39.49 1.14
C LEU A 466 4.49 39.27 -0.38
N ALA A 467 3.78 40.16 -1.08
CA ALA A 467 3.59 40.06 -2.53
C ALA A 467 4.90 40.38 -3.29
N SER A 468 5.57 41.48 -2.92
CA SER A 468 6.86 41.86 -3.52
C SER A 468 8.01 40.92 -3.14
N SER A 469 7.86 40.14 -2.06
CA SER A 469 8.84 39.11 -1.68
C SER A 469 8.62 37.81 -2.44
N GLN A 470 7.37 37.45 -2.77
CA GLN A 470 7.03 36.28 -3.58
C GLN A 470 7.50 36.42 -5.04
N GLU A 471 7.34 37.58 -5.67
CA GLU A 471 7.84 37.79 -7.04
C GLU A 471 9.38 37.87 -7.11
N ARG A 472 10.04 38.36 -6.06
CA ARG A 472 11.52 38.27 -5.93
C ARG A 472 12.00 36.83 -5.78
N ALA A 473 11.32 36.02 -4.97
CA ALA A 473 11.59 34.59 -4.85
C ALA A 473 11.41 33.86 -6.19
N LYS A 474 10.28 34.10 -6.88
CA LYS A 474 9.96 33.50 -8.18
C LYS A 474 11.02 33.84 -9.24
N ASN A 475 11.41 35.11 -9.34
CA ASN A 475 12.48 35.54 -10.24
C ASN A 475 13.84 34.92 -9.88
N SER A 476 14.16 34.80 -8.59
CA SER A 476 15.38 34.14 -8.13
C SER A 476 15.42 32.66 -8.50
N HIS A 477 14.30 31.93 -8.50
CA HIS A 477 14.28 30.55 -9.00
C HIS A 477 14.51 30.47 -10.51
N HIS A 478 13.89 31.38 -11.29
CA HIS A 478 14.07 31.41 -12.75
C HIS A 478 15.51 31.79 -13.13
N GLU A 479 16.16 32.69 -12.37
CA GLU A 479 17.59 33.00 -12.54
C GLU A 479 18.47 31.83 -12.12
N PHE A 480 18.15 31.20 -10.99
CA PHE A 480 18.90 30.06 -10.47
C PHE A 480 18.87 28.87 -11.45
N LEU A 481 17.70 28.42 -11.89
CA LEU A 481 17.63 27.34 -12.89
C LEU A 481 18.14 27.83 -14.27
N GLY A 482 17.96 29.11 -14.59
CA GLY A 482 18.44 29.72 -15.83
C GLY A 482 19.96 29.68 -16.00
N SER A 483 20.74 29.66 -14.91
CA SER A 483 22.20 29.48 -14.99
C SER A 483 22.64 28.05 -15.31
N PHE A 484 21.76 27.05 -15.20
CA PHE A 484 22.03 25.67 -15.63
C PHE A 484 21.46 25.39 -17.03
N LEU A 485 20.24 25.84 -17.31
CA LEU A 485 19.58 25.63 -18.62
C LEU A 485 20.02 26.62 -19.72
N GLY A 486 20.92 27.56 -19.39
CA GLY A 486 21.43 28.60 -20.29
C GLY A 486 20.42 29.68 -20.70
N SER A 487 19.18 29.64 -20.18
CA SER A 487 18.15 30.64 -20.42
C SER A 487 17.16 30.73 -19.26
N LYS A 488 16.85 31.96 -18.85
CA LYS A 488 15.83 32.29 -17.84
C LYS A 488 14.40 31.98 -18.33
N GLU A 489 14.18 31.92 -19.64
CA GLU A 489 12.89 31.57 -20.24
C GLU A 489 12.69 30.05 -20.19
N LYS A 490 13.68 29.25 -20.62
CA LYS A 490 13.66 27.78 -20.43
C LYS A 490 13.43 27.41 -18.96
N ALA A 491 14.07 28.13 -18.03
CA ALA A 491 13.87 27.93 -16.61
C ALA A 491 12.47 28.27 -16.11
N ARG A 492 11.82 29.29 -16.69
CA ARG A 492 10.42 29.62 -16.38
C ARG A 492 9.47 28.53 -16.88
N ASP A 493 9.71 28.01 -18.08
CA ASP A 493 8.86 27.00 -18.71
C ASP A 493 9.06 25.61 -18.07
N ALA A 494 10.26 25.32 -17.55
CA ALA A 494 10.56 24.11 -16.78
C ALA A 494 9.98 24.12 -15.35
N ILE A 495 9.89 25.29 -14.69
CA ILE A 495 9.41 25.41 -13.30
C ILE A 495 7.87 25.48 -13.25
N PHE A 496 7.24 24.33 -12.99
CA PHE A 496 5.77 24.25 -12.85
C PHE A 496 5.27 24.55 -11.42
N TYR A 497 6.12 24.47 -10.39
CA TYR A 497 5.85 25.11 -9.09
C TYR A 497 7.06 25.87 -8.57
N SER A 498 7.00 27.20 -8.60
CA SER A 498 7.84 28.04 -7.74
C SER A 498 7.21 28.14 -6.36
N TYR A 499 7.87 27.58 -5.35
CA TYR A 499 7.41 27.73 -3.98
C TYR A 499 7.99 29.03 -3.40
N THR A 500 7.15 30.02 -3.09
CA THR A 500 7.61 31.40 -2.83
C THR A 500 7.26 31.97 -1.45
N LYS A 501 6.48 31.27 -0.63
CA LYS A 501 5.86 31.85 0.58
C LYS A 501 6.74 31.79 1.83
N TYR A 502 7.47 30.69 1.97
CA TYR A 502 7.97 30.21 3.26
C TYR A 502 9.13 29.20 3.22
N ILE A 503 9.19 28.14 2.38
CA ILE A 503 8.57 28.00 1.06
C ILE A 503 9.48 28.61 0.00
N ASN A 504 10.75 28.20 -0.11
CA ASN A 504 11.72 28.45 -1.21
C ASN A 504 12.07 27.14 -1.95
N GLY A 505 12.61 27.25 -3.16
CA GLY A 505 12.83 26.12 -4.06
C GLY A 505 11.66 25.92 -5.00
N PHE A 506 11.76 24.91 -5.86
CA PHE A 506 10.81 24.70 -6.94
C PHE A 506 10.65 23.22 -7.31
N ALA A 507 9.51 22.88 -7.90
CA ALA A 507 9.38 21.67 -8.70
C ALA A 507 9.56 22.06 -10.17
N ALA A 508 10.45 21.35 -10.84
CA ALA A 508 10.75 21.56 -12.25
C ALA A 508 10.83 20.23 -13.02
N THR A 509 10.52 20.32 -14.30
CA THR A 509 10.88 19.34 -15.33
C THR A 509 12.38 19.49 -15.59
N LEU A 510 13.17 18.46 -15.31
CA LEU A 510 14.63 18.48 -15.55
C LEU A 510 15.05 17.13 -16.12
N GLU A 511 16.07 17.14 -16.96
CA GLU A 511 16.79 15.91 -17.29
C GLU A 511 17.57 15.38 -16.08
N GLU A 512 17.86 14.07 -16.05
CA GLU A 512 18.55 13.46 -14.89
C GLU A 512 19.97 14.02 -14.71
N GLU A 513 20.65 14.39 -15.80
CA GLU A 513 21.96 15.05 -15.80
C GLU A 513 21.88 16.50 -15.27
N GLU A 514 20.87 17.26 -15.69
CA GLU A 514 20.62 18.63 -15.19
C GLU A 514 20.30 18.60 -13.68
N ALA A 515 19.43 17.68 -13.26
CA ALA A 515 19.09 17.45 -11.86
C ALA A 515 20.34 17.07 -11.04
N MET A 516 21.25 16.29 -11.62
CA MET A 516 22.51 15.89 -10.99
C MET A 516 23.47 17.06 -10.82
N GLU A 517 23.67 17.93 -11.82
CA GLU A 517 24.53 19.12 -11.67
C GLU A 517 23.93 20.18 -10.76
N ILE A 518 22.61 20.40 -10.83
CA ILE A 518 21.89 21.26 -9.89
C ILE A 518 22.08 20.75 -8.45
N SER A 519 22.09 19.43 -8.24
CA SER A 519 22.32 18.84 -6.91
C SER A 519 23.71 19.09 -6.30
N LYS A 520 24.71 19.49 -7.10
CA LYS A 520 26.07 19.81 -6.64
C LYS A 520 26.22 21.29 -6.25
N HIS A 521 25.27 22.15 -6.57
CA HIS A 521 25.37 23.58 -6.30
C HIS A 521 25.19 23.89 -4.80
N PRO A 522 26.06 24.70 -4.16
CA PRO A 522 26.04 24.90 -2.69
C PRO A 522 24.79 25.59 -2.11
N SER A 523 23.91 26.14 -2.96
CA SER A 523 22.59 26.66 -2.57
C SER A 523 21.46 25.63 -2.66
N VAL A 524 21.73 24.42 -3.17
CA VAL A 524 20.77 23.32 -3.37
C VAL A 524 20.99 22.24 -2.32
N ILE A 525 19.89 21.82 -1.68
CA ILE A 525 19.88 21.01 -0.46
C ILE A 525 19.37 19.60 -0.73
N SER A 526 18.52 19.47 -1.74
CA SER A 526 18.26 18.18 -2.37
C SER A 526 17.57 18.41 -3.69
N VAL A 527 17.93 17.59 -4.66
CA VAL A 527 17.13 17.36 -5.86
C VAL A 527 16.59 15.94 -5.72
N PHE A 528 15.27 15.76 -5.76
CA PHE A 528 14.68 14.42 -5.65
C PHE A 528 13.41 14.30 -6.49
N PRO A 529 13.14 13.12 -7.08
CA PRO A 529 12.01 12.93 -7.96
C PRO A 529 10.68 12.99 -7.19
N ASN A 530 9.72 13.69 -7.80
CA ASN A 530 8.31 13.75 -7.49
C ASN A 530 7.67 12.36 -7.67
N ARG A 531 6.78 11.95 -6.75
CA ARG A 531 6.23 10.58 -6.72
C ARG A 531 4.74 10.58 -6.40
N GLY A 532 3.97 9.83 -7.20
CA GLY A 532 2.57 9.52 -6.90
C GLY A 532 2.43 8.44 -5.82
N HIS A 533 1.41 8.57 -4.98
CA HIS A 533 1.12 7.64 -3.87
C HIS A 533 -0.37 7.25 -3.84
N ARG A 534 -0.69 6.02 -3.40
CA ARG A 534 -2.07 5.54 -3.21
C ARG A 534 -2.58 5.84 -1.79
N LEU A 535 -3.89 5.98 -1.63
CA LEU A 535 -4.55 6.16 -0.32
C LEU A 535 -4.56 4.85 0.48
N HIS A 536 -4.11 4.89 1.73
CA HIS A 536 -4.04 3.72 2.61
C HIS A 536 -4.88 3.87 3.87
N THR A 537 -5.76 2.89 4.05
CA THR A 537 -6.71 2.76 5.14
C THR A 537 -6.20 1.74 6.16
N THR A 538 -6.32 2.01 7.47
CA THR A 538 -6.69 1.01 8.51
C THR A 538 -6.14 -0.42 8.35
N ARG A 539 -4.81 -0.51 8.32
CA ARG A 539 -4.05 -1.59 7.68
C ARG A 539 -3.90 -2.90 8.46
N SER A 540 -3.95 -2.90 9.80
CA SER A 540 -3.46 -4.04 10.60
C SER A 540 -4.18 -5.36 10.32
N TRP A 541 -5.51 -5.32 10.17
CA TRP A 541 -6.31 -6.52 9.90
C TRP A 541 -6.20 -7.02 8.45
N GLU A 542 -5.99 -6.13 7.49
CA GLU A 542 -5.66 -6.51 6.11
C GLU A 542 -4.26 -7.15 6.05
N PHE A 543 -3.27 -6.59 6.76
CA PHE A 543 -1.93 -7.17 6.91
C PHE A 543 -1.94 -8.55 7.59
N LEU A 544 -2.94 -8.83 8.45
CA LEU A 544 -3.21 -10.14 9.03
C LEU A 544 -3.98 -11.10 8.10
N GLY A 545 -4.41 -10.64 6.92
CA GLY A 545 -5.09 -11.44 5.89
C GLY A 545 -6.59 -11.63 6.13
N MET A 546 -7.21 -10.82 6.98
CA MET A 546 -8.64 -10.92 7.31
C MET A 546 -9.55 -10.47 6.15
N GLU A 547 -9.02 -9.60 5.31
CA GLU A 547 -9.60 -9.08 4.07
C GLU A 547 -8.48 -8.89 3.03
N LYS A 548 -8.84 -8.48 1.81
CA LYS A 548 -7.88 -7.96 0.84
C LYS A 548 -8.55 -6.89 -0.03
N ASP A 549 -7.89 -5.76 -0.24
CA ASP A 549 -8.37 -4.68 -1.10
C ASP A 549 -9.77 -4.18 -0.63
N GLY A 550 -9.96 -4.10 0.70
CA GLY A 550 -11.23 -3.76 1.35
C GLY A 550 -12.36 -4.80 1.27
N ARG A 551 -12.10 -5.99 0.70
CA ARG A 551 -13.10 -7.07 0.53
C ARG A 551 -12.85 -8.25 1.47
N ILE A 552 -13.87 -8.60 2.24
CA ILE A 552 -13.87 -9.77 3.13
C ILE A 552 -14.22 -11.01 2.30
N ARG A 553 -13.37 -12.04 2.32
CA ARG A 553 -13.64 -13.31 1.62
C ARG A 553 -14.48 -14.24 2.49
N ALA A 554 -15.34 -15.05 1.87
CA ALA A 554 -16.16 -16.07 2.56
C ALA A 554 -15.31 -17.09 3.36
N ASN A 555 -14.06 -17.34 2.96
CA ASN A 555 -13.15 -18.23 3.69
C ASN A 555 -12.35 -17.53 4.82
N SER A 556 -12.51 -16.22 5.01
CA SER A 556 -11.91 -15.49 6.13
C SER A 556 -12.51 -15.96 7.45
N ILE A 557 -11.69 -15.99 8.51
CA ILE A 557 -12.16 -16.31 9.87
C ILE A 557 -13.24 -15.33 10.32
N TRP A 558 -13.24 -14.06 9.86
CA TRP A 558 -14.34 -13.12 10.10
C TRP A 558 -15.68 -13.65 9.60
N ALA A 559 -15.75 -14.15 8.36
CA ALA A 559 -17.00 -14.70 7.82
C ALA A 559 -17.38 -16.02 8.52
N LYS A 560 -16.41 -16.93 8.72
CA LYS A 560 -16.64 -18.23 9.37
C LYS A 560 -17.14 -18.12 10.81
N ALA A 561 -16.57 -17.20 11.60
CA ALA A 561 -16.90 -17.00 13.00
C ALA A 561 -17.97 -15.91 13.23
N ARG A 562 -18.73 -15.52 12.18
CA ARG A 562 -19.74 -14.44 12.21
C ARG A 562 -19.25 -13.17 12.92
N PHE A 563 -18.02 -12.76 12.60
CA PHE A 563 -17.32 -11.61 13.18
C PHE A 563 -17.16 -11.62 14.72
N GLY A 564 -17.40 -12.75 15.39
CA GLY A 564 -17.36 -12.89 16.85
C GLY A 564 -18.75 -12.80 17.53
N GLU A 565 -19.84 -12.85 16.78
CA GLU A 565 -21.21 -12.82 17.32
C GLU A 565 -21.43 -13.81 18.48
N GLY A 566 -22.00 -13.32 19.59
CA GLY A 566 -22.28 -14.10 20.80
C GLY A 566 -21.11 -14.25 21.79
N VAL A 567 -19.91 -13.80 21.41
CA VAL A 567 -18.74 -13.71 22.30
C VAL A 567 -18.68 -12.35 22.99
N ILE A 568 -18.17 -12.34 24.21
CA ILE A 568 -18.01 -11.16 25.08
C ILE A 568 -16.52 -10.97 25.36
N ILE A 569 -15.95 -9.85 24.87
CA ILE A 569 -14.55 -9.49 25.10
C ILE A 569 -14.49 -8.33 26.12
N GLY A 570 -13.86 -8.57 27.26
CA GLY A 570 -13.63 -7.54 28.28
C GLY A 570 -12.23 -6.94 28.17
N ASN A 571 -12.05 -5.68 28.60
CA ASN A 571 -10.71 -5.15 28.91
C ASN A 571 -10.59 -4.67 30.36
N LEU A 572 -9.39 -4.84 30.94
CA LEU A 572 -8.98 -4.24 32.22
C LEU A 572 -8.03 -3.08 31.89
N ASP A 573 -8.50 -1.84 32.02
CA ASP A 573 -7.84 -0.68 31.40
C ASP A 573 -8.25 0.67 32.04
N THR A 574 -8.10 1.81 31.34
CA THR A 574 -8.48 3.17 31.77
C THR A 574 -9.97 3.51 31.63
N GLY A 575 -10.79 2.58 31.12
CA GLY A 575 -12.24 2.74 30.93
C GLY A 575 -12.66 2.63 29.47
N VAL A 576 -13.81 3.24 29.12
CA VAL A 576 -14.30 3.33 27.73
C VAL A 576 -14.92 4.69 27.42
N TRP A 577 -14.74 5.17 26.18
CA TRP A 577 -15.46 6.31 25.61
C TRP A 577 -16.63 5.81 24.72
N PRO A 578 -17.87 5.72 25.24
CA PRO A 578 -18.97 5.02 24.57
C PRO A 578 -19.44 5.68 23.27
N GLU A 579 -19.27 7.00 23.10
CA GLU A 579 -19.69 7.73 21.89
C GLU A 579 -18.77 7.48 20.68
N ALA A 580 -17.66 6.76 20.87
CA ALA A 580 -16.81 6.36 19.75
C ALA A 580 -17.60 5.43 18.82
N GLY A 581 -17.67 5.74 17.51
CA GLY A 581 -18.43 4.95 16.53
C GLY A 581 -18.03 3.47 16.46
N SER A 582 -16.84 3.10 16.98
CA SER A 582 -16.41 1.71 17.18
C SER A 582 -17.28 0.92 18.17
N PHE A 583 -18.10 1.60 18.98
CA PHE A 583 -19.03 1.02 19.94
C PHE A 583 -20.51 1.25 19.59
N SER A 584 -20.82 1.68 18.35
CA SER A 584 -22.19 1.59 17.82
C SER A 584 -22.69 0.14 17.87
N ASP A 585 -23.98 -0.05 18.17
CA ASP A 585 -24.66 -1.34 18.14
C ASP A 585 -25.55 -1.55 16.91
N ASP A 586 -25.38 -0.72 15.87
CA ASP A 586 -26.07 -0.83 14.59
C ASP A 586 -25.95 -2.24 14.01
N GLY A 587 -27.11 -2.91 13.89
CA GLY A 587 -27.23 -4.27 13.37
C GLY A 587 -26.83 -5.39 14.34
N MET A 588 -26.68 -5.12 15.64
CA MET A 588 -26.38 -6.16 16.65
C MET A 588 -27.63 -6.74 17.31
N GLY A 589 -27.58 -8.05 17.55
CA GLY A 589 -28.50 -8.76 18.43
C GLY A 589 -28.31 -8.39 19.91
N PRO A 590 -29.23 -8.80 20.81
CA PRO A 590 -29.11 -8.56 22.24
C PRO A 590 -27.88 -9.25 22.85
N ALA A 591 -27.47 -8.80 24.04
CA ALA A 591 -26.41 -9.47 24.80
C ALA A 591 -26.76 -10.95 25.09
N PRO A 592 -25.78 -11.87 25.16
CA PRO A 592 -26.03 -13.28 25.46
C PRO A 592 -26.72 -13.46 26.82
N VAL A 593 -27.71 -14.36 26.91
CA VAL A 593 -28.53 -14.58 28.14
C VAL A 593 -27.70 -14.94 29.39
N ARG A 594 -26.48 -15.47 29.20
CA ARG A 594 -25.53 -15.76 30.29
C ARG A 594 -24.85 -14.53 30.91
N TRP A 595 -24.95 -13.37 30.27
CA TRP A 595 -24.31 -12.12 30.70
C TRP A 595 -24.95 -11.63 32.00
N ARG A 596 -24.11 -11.34 33.00
CA ARG A 596 -24.52 -10.86 34.34
C ARG A 596 -23.91 -9.52 34.72
N GLY A 597 -23.07 -8.96 33.86
CA GLY A 597 -22.45 -7.66 34.09
C GLY A 597 -23.46 -6.52 33.99
N ILE A 598 -23.10 -5.42 34.65
CA ILE A 598 -23.93 -4.22 34.77
C ILE A 598 -23.32 -3.06 33.98
N CYS A 599 -24.16 -2.09 33.64
CA CYS A 599 -23.69 -0.72 33.42
C CYS A 599 -23.70 0.01 34.76
N GLN A 600 -22.54 0.46 35.23
CA GLN A 600 -22.41 1.14 36.50
C GLN A 600 -22.70 2.64 36.34
N ASP A 601 -23.95 3.03 36.61
CA ASP A 601 -24.42 4.42 36.55
C ASP A 601 -23.72 5.33 37.58
N GLN A 602 -23.75 6.65 37.32
CA GLN A 602 -23.16 7.71 38.16
C GLN A 602 -24.06 8.95 38.21
N ALA A 603 -23.85 9.79 39.24
CA ALA A 603 -24.76 10.86 39.67
C ALA A 603 -24.79 12.14 38.80
N SER A 604 -24.22 12.13 37.59
CA SER A 604 -24.22 13.28 36.68
C SER A 604 -24.14 12.82 35.22
N ASP A 605 -25.01 13.37 34.36
CA ASP A 605 -25.18 12.98 32.96
C ASP A 605 -23.85 12.94 32.17
N ASP A 606 -22.99 13.95 32.29
CA ASP A 606 -21.68 14.02 31.61
C ASP A 606 -20.70 12.88 31.96
N ALA A 607 -20.91 12.22 33.10
CA ALA A 607 -20.07 11.12 33.58
C ALA A 607 -20.69 9.73 33.32
N GLN A 608 -21.94 9.66 32.87
CA GLN A 608 -22.62 8.40 32.57
C GLN A 608 -21.98 7.75 31.33
N VAL A 609 -21.92 6.42 31.34
CA VAL A 609 -21.54 5.60 30.18
C VAL A 609 -22.75 4.74 29.86
N PRO A 610 -23.61 5.12 28.89
CA PRO A 610 -24.76 4.30 28.54
C PRO A 610 -24.30 3.03 27.83
N CYS A 611 -24.69 1.87 28.37
CA CYS A 611 -24.50 0.60 27.70
C CYS A 611 -25.55 0.40 26.60
N ASN A 612 -25.15 -0.27 25.53
CA ASN A 612 -25.98 -0.63 24.39
C ASN A 612 -25.76 -2.11 24.03
N ARG A 613 -26.19 -2.60 22.87
CA ARG A 613 -25.95 -4.02 22.53
C ARG A 613 -24.51 -4.32 22.11
N LYS A 614 -23.67 -3.30 21.91
CA LYS A 614 -22.24 -3.44 21.61
C LYS A 614 -21.42 -3.41 22.89
N LEU A 615 -21.43 -2.28 23.60
CA LEU A 615 -20.89 -2.11 24.95
C LEU A 615 -21.95 -2.54 25.96
N ILE A 616 -21.91 -3.81 26.37
CA ILE A 616 -22.95 -4.45 27.20
C ILE A 616 -22.70 -4.32 28.72
N GLY A 617 -21.54 -3.78 29.11
CA GLY A 617 -21.25 -3.45 30.50
C GLY A 617 -20.06 -2.50 30.63
N ALA A 618 -20.10 -1.72 31.70
CA ALA A 618 -19.05 -0.78 32.06
C ALA A 618 -18.99 -0.71 33.59
N ARG A 619 -17.83 -0.99 34.18
CA ARG A 619 -17.59 -1.04 35.63
C ARG A 619 -16.26 -0.37 35.96
N TYR A 620 -16.12 0.15 37.19
CA TYR A 620 -14.85 0.72 37.66
C TYR A 620 -14.49 0.23 39.06
N PHE A 621 -13.19 0.18 39.33
CA PHE A 621 -12.59 -0.27 40.58
C PHE A 621 -11.50 0.72 40.95
N ASN A 622 -11.68 1.43 42.07
CA ASN A 622 -10.79 2.50 42.52
C ASN A 622 -10.53 2.47 44.03
N LYS A 623 -10.83 1.37 44.73
CA LYS A 623 -10.66 1.28 46.18
C LYS A 623 -9.18 1.17 46.55
N GLY A 624 -8.37 0.48 45.73
CA GLY A 624 -6.91 0.45 45.85
C GLY A 624 -6.28 1.81 45.51
N TYR A 625 -6.77 2.45 44.45
CA TYR A 625 -6.36 3.81 44.10
C TYR A 625 -6.67 4.83 45.22
N LEU A 626 -7.93 4.89 45.68
CA LEU A 626 -8.38 5.84 46.72
C LEU A 626 -7.72 5.62 48.08
N SER A 627 -7.27 4.40 48.42
CA SER A 627 -6.49 4.18 49.64
C SER A 627 -5.11 4.83 49.60
N THR A 628 -4.60 5.14 48.38
CA THR A 628 -3.32 5.81 48.16
C THR A 628 -3.45 7.33 48.03
N VAL A 629 -4.53 7.85 47.42
CA VAL A 629 -4.72 9.31 47.20
C VAL A 629 -5.67 10.01 48.18
N GLY A 630 -6.46 9.26 48.96
CA GLY A 630 -7.55 9.81 49.77
C GLY A 630 -8.81 10.14 48.96
N GLN A 631 -9.91 10.46 49.65
CA GLN A 631 -11.25 10.61 49.06
C GLN A 631 -11.45 11.85 48.16
N ALA A 632 -10.44 12.70 47.97
CA ALA A 632 -10.56 14.01 47.31
C ALA A 632 -10.33 14.01 45.78
N ALA A 633 -10.16 12.85 45.13
CA ALA A 633 -9.67 12.75 43.76
C ALA A 633 -10.73 12.29 42.73
N ASN A 634 -11.36 13.27 42.05
CA ASN A 634 -12.31 13.14 40.92
C ASN A 634 -13.61 12.35 41.16
N PRO A 635 -14.70 12.64 40.41
CA PRO A 635 -15.86 11.76 40.36
C PRO A 635 -15.45 10.41 39.75
N ALA A 636 -15.81 9.33 40.44
CA ALA A 636 -15.43 7.98 40.03
C ALA A 636 -16.35 7.49 38.90
N SER A 637 -15.84 7.42 37.67
CA SER A 637 -16.63 7.00 36.51
C SER A 637 -15.91 5.95 35.66
N THR A 638 -16.71 5.15 34.96
CA THR A 638 -16.29 4.15 33.96
C THR A 638 -15.74 4.77 32.68
N ARG A 639 -16.02 6.06 32.45
CA ARG A 639 -15.62 6.83 31.27
C ARG A 639 -14.10 6.91 31.14
N ASP A 640 -13.60 6.73 29.93
CA ASP A 640 -12.18 6.84 29.62
C ASP A 640 -11.74 8.30 29.49
N THR A 641 -10.97 8.77 30.47
CA THR A 641 -10.42 10.13 30.50
C THR A 641 -8.99 10.21 29.96
N ASP A 642 -8.40 9.06 29.61
CA ASP A 642 -7.02 8.92 29.16
C ASP A 642 -6.95 8.59 27.66
N GLY A 643 -7.69 7.56 27.24
CA GLY A 643 -7.84 7.12 25.86
C GLY A 643 -7.32 5.72 25.58
N HIS A 644 -6.41 5.20 26.41
CA HIS A 644 -5.80 3.89 26.24
C HIS A 644 -6.86 2.76 26.23
N GLY A 645 -7.79 2.73 27.18
CA GLY A 645 -8.85 1.72 27.25
C GLY A 645 -9.83 1.73 26.07
N THR A 646 -10.14 2.93 25.56
CA THR A 646 -10.90 3.10 24.31
C THR A 646 -10.13 2.53 23.10
N HIS A 647 -8.82 2.77 23.05
CA HIS A 647 -7.92 2.30 21.99
C HIS A 647 -7.79 0.78 21.99
N THR A 648 -7.55 0.17 23.16
CA THR A 648 -7.40 -1.28 23.30
C THR A 648 -8.70 -2.02 23.01
N LEU A 649 -9.84 -1.57 23.57
CA LEU A 649 -11.13 -2.24 23.37
C LEU A 649 -11.62 -2.13 21.92
N SER A 650 -11.45 -0.96 21.28
CA SER A 650 -11.77 -0.79 19.86
C SER A 650 -10.82 -1.55 18.93
N THR A 651 -9.56 -1.75 19.32
CA THR A 651 -8.64 -2.67 18.60
C THR A 651 -9.08 -4.13 18.74
N ALA A 652 -9.55 -4.57 19.90
CA ALA A 652 -9.98 -5.94 20.12
C ALA A 652 -11.28 -6.27 19.36
N ALA A 653 -12.28 -5.37 19.42
CA ALA A 653 -13.63 -5.67 18.95
C ALA A 653 -14.40 -4.46 18.38
N GLY A 654 -13.76 -3.34 18.04
CA GLY A 654 -14.45 -2.20 17.43
C GLY A 654 -15.22 -2.53 16.15
N ARG A 655 -16.37 -1.88 15.95
CA ARG A 655 -17.15 -1.89 14.70
C ARG A 655 -16.36 -1.29 13.54
N PHE A 656 -16.87 -1.49 12.32
CA PHE A 656 -16.38 -0.84 11.11
C PHE A 656 -16.75 0.66 11.13
N VAL A 657 -15.76 1.56 11.15
CA VAL A 657 -15.98 3.02 11.15
C VAL A 657 -15.21 3.68 10.00
N PRO A 658 -15.88 4.10 8.91
CA PRO A 658 -15.23 4.78 7.78
C PRO A 658 -14.77 6.21 8.14
N GLY A 659 -13.79 6.72 7.39
CA GLY A 659 -13.21 8.07 7.60
C GLY A 659 -12.26 8.19 8.80
N ALA A 660 -11.97 7.08 9.50
CA ALA A 660 -11.09 7.05 10.66
C ALA A 660 -9.66 7.47 10.31
N ASN A 661 -9.18 8.57 10.90
CA ASN A 661 -7.88 9.16 10.61
C ASN A 661 -7.35 9.94 11.83
N LEU A 662 -6.04 10.14 11.89
CA LEU A 662 -5.40 11.08 12.82
C LEU A 662 -4.78 12.22 11.99
N PHE A 663 -5.39 13.40 11.98
CA PHE A 663 -4.93 14.56 11.19
C PHE A 663 -4.71 14.25 9.69
N GLY A 664 -5.55 13.39 9.11
CA GLY A 664 -5.42 12.86 7.75
C GLY A 664 -4.47 11.67 7.60
N TYR A 665 -3.61 11.39 8.57
CA TYR A 665 -2.75 10.21 8.57
C TYR A 665 -3.56 8.92 8.79
N GLY A 666 -3.27 7.90 7.99
CA GLY A 666 -3.84 6.56 8.12
C GLY A 666 -5.33 6.43 7.75
N ASN A 667 -5.90 7.47 7.11
CA ASN A 667 -7.32 7.66 6.80
C ASN A 667 -7.98 6.40 6.21
N GLY A 668 -9.03 5.87 6.87
CA GLY A 668 -9.57 4.55 6.54
C GLY A 668 -10.86 4.10 7.22
N THR A 669 -11.11 2.79 7.19
CA THR A 669 -12.23 2.14 7.91
C THR A 669 -11.74 1.37 9.13
N ALA A 670 -11.77 2.00 10.30
CA ALA A 670 -11.29 1.38 11.54
C ALA A 670 -12.17 0.19 11.90
N LYS A 671 -11.59 -0.83 12.53
CA LYS A 671 -12.24 -2.11 12.87
C LYS A 671 -11.38 -2.88 13.86
N GLY A 672 -12.03 -3.62 14.76
CA GLY A 672 -11.37 -4.52 15.69
C GLY A 672 -11.20 -5.93 15.12
N GLY A 673 -10.59 -6.80 15.93
CA GLY A 673 -10.39 -8.21 15.59
C GLY A 673 -11.69 -9.01 15.55
N ALA A 674 -12.63 -8.72 16.44
CA ALA A 674 -13.97 -9.32 16.45
C ALA A 674 -15.08 -8.25 16.39
N PRO A 675 -15.36 -7.64 15.21
CA PRO A 675 -16.32 -6.52 15.10
C PRO A 675 -17.77 -6.85 15.52
N GLY A 676 -18.16 -8.13 15.53
CA GLY A 676 -19.47 -8.64 15.94
C GLY A 676 -19.54 -9.11 17.39
N ALA A 677 -18.43 -9.20 18.12
CA ALA A 677 -18.44 -9.53 19.54
C ALA A 677 -19.02 -8.39 20.39
N HIS A 678 -19.63 -8.72 21.52
CA HIS A 678 -19.98 -7.74 22.54
C HIS A 678 -18.73 -7.34 23.34
N VAL A 679 -18.73 -6.15 23.92
CA VAL A 679 -17.61 -5.62 24.71
C VAL A 679 -18.04 -5.19 26.12
N ALA A 680 -17.11 -5.34 27.08
CA ALA A 680 -17.31 -4.89 28.45
C ALA A 680 -16.05 -4.19 28.98
N ALA A 681 -16.20 -3.03 29.61
CA ALA A 681 -15.08 -2.24 30.11
C ALA A 681 -14.94 -2.33 31.63
N TYR A 682 -13.76 -2.72 32.12
CA TYR A 682 -13.43 -2.80 33.54
C TYR A 682 -12.30 -1.81 33.85
N LYS A 683 -12.65 -0.62 34.33
CA LYS A 683 -11.69 0.43 34.64
C LYS A 683 -10.94 0.14 35.95
N VAL A 684 -9.63 -0.07 35.84
CA VAL A 684 -8.72 -0.35 36.97
C VAL A 684 -7.49 0.56 36.99
N CYS A 685 -7.25 1.27 35.89
CA CYS A 685 -6.16 2.24 35.76
C CYS A 685 -6.71 3.67 35.92
N TRP A 686 -5.97 4.47 36.68
CA TRP A 686 -6.30 5.84 37.07
C TRP A 686 -5.11 6.76 36.82
N ARG A 687 -5.20 8.03 37.20
CA ARG A 687 -4.10 8.98 37.01
C ARG A 687 -2.84 8.50 37.76
N PRO A 688 -1.63 8.71 37.21
CA PRO A 688 -0.40 8.24 37.83
C PRO A 688 -0.17 8.89 39.21
N VAL A 689 0.13 8.07 40.21
CA VAL A 689 0.47 8.49 41.58
C VAL A 689 1.74 7.75 41.99
N ASN A 690 2.81 8.50 42.30
CA ASN A 690 4.14 7.96 42.60
C ASN A 690 4.69 6.99 41.52
N GLY A 691 4.25 7.15 40.26
CA GLY A 691 4.62 6.27 39.14
C GLY A 691 3.75 5.00 38.99
N SER A 692 2.67 4.86 39.76
CA SER A 692 1.71 3.77 39.68
C SER A 692 0.34 4.27 39.21
N GLU A 693 -0.27 3.56 38.26
CA GLU A 693 -1.54 3.94 37.61
C GLU A 693 -2.66 2.93 37.88
N CYS A 694 -2.33 1.63 37.86
CA CYS A 694 -3.25 0.52 38.07
C CYS A 694 -2.81 -0.26 39.32
N PHE A 695 -3.72 -0.52 40.26
CA PHE A 695 -3.40 -1.11 41.57
C PHE A 695 -3.92 -2.56 41.66
N ASP A 696 -3.10 -3.49 42.18
CA ASP A 696 -3.44 -4.93 42.25
C ASP A 696 -4.80 -5.22 42.89
N ALA A 697 -5.18 -4.47 43.93
CA ALA A 697 -6.48 -4.62 44.59
C ALA A 697 -7.67 -4.34 43.66
N ASP A 698 -7.54 -3.34 42.79
CA ASP A 698 -8.56 -2.97 41.80
C ASP A 698 -8.53 -3.93 40.59
N ILE A 699 -7.33 -4.38 40.18
CA ILE A 699 -7.13 -5.40 39.14
C ILE A 699 -7.78 -6.74 39.52
N ILE A 700 -7.52 -7.25 40.73
CA ILE A 700 -8.11 -8.52 41.21
C ILE A 700 -9.62 -8.40 41.32
N ALA A 701 -10.14 -7.28 41.83
CA ALA A 701 -11.59 -7.03 41.91
C ALA A 701 -12.26 -6.99 40.53
N ALA A 702 -11.58 -6.47 39.51
CA ALA A 702 -12.05 -6.49 38.13
C ALA A 702 -12.00 -7.89 37.49
N PHE A 703 -10.99 -8.71 37.79
CA PHE A 703 -10.96 -10.11 37.36
C PHE A 703 -12.13 -10.90 37.97
N ASP A 704 -12.35 -10.79 39.28
CA ASP A 704 -13.48 -11.46 39.97
C ASP A 704 -14.84 -11.04 39.37
N ALA A 705 -15.02 -9.73 39.16
CA ALA A 705 -16.17 -9.18 38.46
C ALA A 705 -16.33 -9.74 37.04
N ALA A 706 -15.29 -9.73 36.20
CA ALA A 706 -15.37 -10.21 34.82
C ALA A 706 -15.67 -11.72 34.72
N ILE A 707 -15.15 -12.51 35.66
CA ILE A 707 -15.46 -13.94 35.80
C ILE A 707 -16.94 -14.14 36.15
N HIS A 708 -17.44 -13.41 37.15
CA HIS A 708 -18.85 -13.45 37.55
C HIS A 708 -19.78 -13.02 36.41
N ASP A 709 -19.43 -11.95 35.72
CA ASP A 709 -20.23 -11.31 34.69
C ASP A 709 -20.35 -12.18 33.41
N GLY A 710 -19.40 -13.11 33.22
CA GLY A 710 -19.45 -14.14 32.18
C GLY A 710 -18.69 -13.78 30.90
N VAL A 711 -17.59 -13.02 31.01
CA VAL A 711 -16.68 -12.68 29.90
C VAL A 711 -15.99 -13.92 29.32
N ASP A 712 -15.78 -14.00 28.01
CA ASP A 712 -15.07 -15.12 27.36
C ASP A 712 -13.56 -14.89 27.20
N VAL A 713 -13.20 -13.64 26.88
CA VAL A 713 -11.82 -13.24 26.59
C VAL A 713 -11.54 -11.92 27.29
N LEU A 714 -10.44 -11.86 28.04
CA LEU A 714 -9.95 -10.64 28.68
C LEU A 714 -8.69 -10.12 27.98
N SER A 715 -8.74 -8.87 27.54
CA SER A 715 -7.59 -8.10 27.05
C SER A 715 -7.04 -7.26 28.20
N VAL A 716 -5.82 -7.55 28.65
CA VAL A 716 -5.22 -6.93 29.83
C VAL A 716 -3.91 -6.25 29.41
N SER A 717 -4.01 -4.99 28.98
CA SER A 717 -2.91 -4.21 28.43
C SER A 717 -2.09 -3.46 29.51
N LEU A 718 -1.94 -4.10 30.67
CA LEU A 718 -1.20 -3.59 31.84
C LEU A 718 -0.27 -4.68 32.40
N GLY A 719 0.71 -4.31 33.22
CA GLY A 719 1.61 -5.25 33.87
C GLY A 719 2.68 -4.56 34.71
N GLY A 720 3.10 -5.22 35.79
CA GLY A 720 4.16 -4.76 36.69
C GLY A 720 5.55 -5.25 36.31
N ALA A 721 6.53 -4.99 37.19
CA ALA A 721 7.81 -5.69 37.16
C ALA A 721 7.61 -7.18 37.47
N PRO A 722 8.41 -8.11 36.90
CA PRO A 722 8.25 -9.55 37.15
C PRO A 722 8.34 -9.89 38.64
N ALA A 723 7.31 -10.55 39.17
CA ALA A 723 7.23 -11.03 40.55
C ALA A 723 6.84 -12.51 40.59
N GLY A 724 7.00 -13.17 41.74
CA GLY A 724 6.50 -14.53 41.94
C GLY A 724 4.96 -14.56 41.85
N TYR A 725 4.38 -15.62 41.26
CA TYR A 725 2.95 -15.65 40.85
C TYR A 725 1.93 -15.44 41.98
N LEU A 726 2.31 -15.60 43.25
CA LEU A 726 1.46 -15.35 44.43
C LEU A 726 1.53 -13.89 44.94
N ARG A 727 2.30 -13.03 44.27
CA ARG A 727 2.52 -11.61 44.59
C ARG A 727 2.26 -10.69 43.40
N ASP A 728 1.56 -11.20 42.40
CA ASP A 728 1.23 -10.53 41.14
C ASP A 728 -0.29 -10.64 40.96
N GLY A 729 -1.01 -9.52 41.04
CA GLY A 729 -2.48 -9.52 40.96
C GLY A 729 -3.02 -9.93 39.59
N VAL A 730 -2.24 -9.71 38.52
CA VAL A 730 -2.56 -10.19 37.17
C VAL A 730 -2.42 -11.71 37.11
N ALA A 731 -1.32 -12.28 37.63
CA ALA A 731 -1.12 -13.72 37.69
C ALA A 731 -2.23 -14.42 38.51
N ILE A 732 -2.59 -13.89 39.68
CA ILE A 732 -3.64 -14.44 40.54
C ILE A 732 -5.01 -14.35 39.85
N GLY A 733 -5.45 -13.15 39.44
CA GLY A 733 -6.77 -12.96 38.84
C GLY A 733 -6.96 -13.75 37.55
N SER A 734 -5.93 -13.80 36.71
CA SER A 734 -5.96 -14.57 35.47
C SER A 734 -5.96 -16.08 35.66
N PHE A 735 -5.36 -16.61 36.73
CA PHE A 735 -5.44 -18.04 37.05
C PHE A 735 -6.88 -18.45 37.30
N HIS A 736 -7.61 -17.70 38.13
CA HIS A 736 -9.02 -17.95 38.40
C HIS A 736 -9.89 -17.76 37.14
N ALA A 737 -9.56 -16.80 36.28
CA ALA A 737 -10.24 -16.60 35.00
C ALA A 737 -10.07 -17.79 34.05
N VAL A 738 -8.83 -18.26 33.86
CA VAL A 738 -8.52 -19.42 33.01
C VAL A 738 -9.15 -20.71 33.53
N ARG A 739 -9.17 -20.92 34.86
CA ARG A 739 -9.89 -22.05 35.50
C ARG A 739 -11.40 -22.01 35.29
N ARG A 740 -11.98 -20.85 34.98
CA ARG A 740 -13.40 -20.68 34.62
C ARG A 740 -13.63 -20.65 33.10
N GLY A 741 -12.62 -20.93 32.30
CA GLY A 741 -12.70 -21.00 30.84
C GLY A 741 -12.51 -19.67 30.11
N VAL A 742 -12.15 -18.60 30.83
CA VAL A 742 -11.91 -17.26 30.27
C VAL A 742 -10.49 -17.19 29.72
N THR A 743 -10.32 -16.80 28.45
CA THR A 743 -8.98 -16.65 27.85
C THR A 743 -8.41 -15.29 28.20
N VAL A 744 -7.30 -15.24 28.93
CA VAL A 744 -6.64 -13.97 29.30
C VAL A 744 -5.44 -13.71 28.41
N VAL A 745 -5.45 -12.57 27.73
CA VAL A 745 -4.38 -12.08 26.85
C VAL A 745 -3.74 -10.87 27.50
N CYS A 746 -2.41 -10.88 27.63
CA CYS A 746 -1.65 -9.82 28.30
C CYS A 746 -0.57 -9.23 27.40
N SER A 747 -0.28 -7.95 27.58
CA SER A 747 0.88 -7.30 26.96
C SER A 747 2.19 -7.83 27.58
N ALA A 748 3.24 -7.99 26.76
CA ALA A 748 4.55 -8.47 27.24
C ALA A 748 5.38 -7.39 27.97
N GLY A 749 4.91 -6.14 28.02
CA GLY A 749 5.65 -4.99 28.55
C GLY A 749 6.51 -4.29 27.49
N ASN A 750 6.84 -3.02 27.73
CA ASN A 750 7.51 -2.14 26.77
C ASN A 750 8.99 -1.85 27.14
N SER A 751 9.56 -2.61 28.08
CA SER A 751 10.89 -2.37 28.67
C SER A 751 12.05 -3.08 27.94
N GLY A 752 11.82 -3.57 26.72
CA GLY A 752 12.87 -4.16 25.88
C GLY A 752 13.91 -3.14 25.39
N PRO A 753 14.97 -3.56 24.68
CA PRO A 753 15.20 -4.90 24.10
C PRO A 753 16.04 -5.84 24.98
N GLY A 754 16.33 -5.47 26.24
CA GLY A 754 17.17 -6.25 27.15
C GLY A 754 16.62 -7.67 27.43
N ALA A 755 17.50 -8.62 27.76
CA ALA A 755 17.07 -9.96 28.13
C ALA A 755 16.33 -9.96 29.48
N GLY A 756 15.20 -10.68 29.57
CA GLY A 756 14.45 -10.82 30.82
C GLY A 756 13.52 -9.64 31.16
N THR A 757 13.28 -8.70 30.23
CA THR A 757 12.42 -7.52 30.42
C THR A 757 10.93 -7.77 30.14
N VAL A 758 10.53 -9.03 29.95
CA VAL A 758 9.15 -9.44 29.66
C VAL A 758 8.37 -9.56 30.97
N SER A 759 7.20 -8.92 31.04
CA SER A 759 6.22 -9.04 32.13
C SER A 759 5.10 -10.02 31.78
N ASN A 760 4.18 -10.28 32.72
CA ASN A 760 2.99 -11.13 32.52
C ASN A 760 3.34 -12.56 32.05
N THR A 761 4.21 -13.25 32.79
CA THR A 761 4.86 -14.52 32.37
C THR A 761 4.29 -15.78 33.04
N ALA A 762 3.10 -15.68 33.62
CA ALA A 762 2.38 -16.84 34.13
C ALA A 762 1.90 -17.73 32.97
N PRO A 763 2.08 -19.06 33.02
CA PRO A 763 1.90 -19.93 31.85
C PRO A 763 0.45 -20.06 31.34
N TRP A 764 -0.53 -19.67 32.16
CA TRP A 764 -1.95 -19.63 31.78
C TRP A 764 -2.34 -18.37 30.98
N LEU A 765 -1.53 -17.31 31.00
CA LEU A 765 -1.73 -16.10 30.18
C LEU A 765 -1.33 -16.32 28.72
N VAL A 766 -1.87 -15.56 27.78
CA VAL A 766 -1.30 -15.43 26.42
C VAL A 766 -0.48 -14.14 26.38
N THR A 767 0.84 -14.24 26.41
CA THR A 767 1.75 -13.08 26.56
C THR A 767 2.22 -12.55 25.20
N VAL A 768 1.93 -11.29 24.87
CA VAL A 768 2.01 -10.77 23.50
C VAL A 768 3.09 -9.70 23.31
N GLY A 769 4.09 -10.00 22.47
CA GLY A 769 5.06 -9.03 21.96
C GLY A 769 4.50 -8.15 20.83
N ALA A 770 5.15 -7.02 20.55
CA ALA A 770 4.74 -6.07 19.52
C ALA A 770 5.64 -6.16 18.27
N SER A 771 5.05 -6.09 17.08
CA SER A 771 5.77 -5.90 15.82
C SER A 771 5.25 -4.72 15.01
N THR A 772 6.07 -4.28 14.06
CA THR A 772 5.65 -3.39 12.97
C THR A 772 4.69 -4.08 12.00
N MET A 773 4.07 -3.28 11.15
CA MET A 773 3.37 -3.69 9.93
C MET A 773 4.04 -3.04 8.72
N ASP A 774 3.48 -3.22 7.52
CA ASP A 774 4.00 -2.65 6.27
C ASP A 774 3.56 -1.19 5.99
N ARG A 775 2.89 -0.56 6.96
CA ARG A 775 2.57 0.87 7.00
C ARG A 775 3.56 1.60 7.90
N GLU A 776 4.11 2.71 7.39
CA GLU A 776 4.94 3.66 8.11
C GLU A 776 4.39 5.09 7.92
N PHE A 777 4.82 6.01 8.77
CA PHE A 777 4.47 7.44 8.67
C PHE A 777 5.75 8.28 8.46
N PRO A 778 6.30 8.30 7.22
CA PRO A 778 7.64 8.83 6.98
C PRO A 778 7.72 10.35 7.12
N ALA A 779 8.78 10.82 7.78
CA ALA A 779 9.15 12.22 7.91
C ALA A 779 10.64 12.38 7.61
N TYR A 780 10.96 12.98 6.46
CA TYR A 780 12.33 13.07 5.97
C TYR A 780 13.06 14.30 6.53
N LEU A 781 14.26 14.08 7.05
CA LEU A 781 15.24 15.13 7.33
C LEU A 781 16.21 15.20 6.15
N VAL A 782 16.45 16.39 5.63
CA VAL A 782 17.48 16.63 4.61
C VAL A 782 18.52 17.56 5.21
N LEU A 783 19.78 17.14 5.18
CA LEU A 783 20.92 17.89 5.71
C LEU A 783 21.53 18.80 4.62
N GLY A 784 22.35 19.77 5.04
CA GLY A 784 23.01 20.71 4.13
C GLY A 784 24.11 20.10 3.25
N ASN A 785 24.44 18.82 3.45
CA ASN A 785 25.28 18.00 2.56
C ASN A 785 24.44 17.06 1.67
N ASN A 786 23.16 17.38 1.49
CA ASN A 786 22.17 16.69 0.66
C ASN A 786 21.84 15.25 1.09
N LYS A 787 22.39 14.79 2.22
CA LYS A 787 22.05 13.50 2.83
C LYS A 787 20.61 13.52 3.36
N LYS A 788 19.77 12.63 2.83
CA LYS A 788 18.38 12.44 3.22
C LYS A 788 18.27 11.30 4.23
N ILE A 789 17.86 11.62 5.46
CA ILE A 789 17.56 10.67 6.54
C ILE A 789 16.05 10.45 6.59
N LYS A 790 15.63 9.17 6.65
CA LYS A 790 14.22 8.78 6.77
C LYS A 790 13.89 8.53 8.23
N GLY A 791 13.17 9.45 8.86
CA GLY A 791 12.54 9.22 10.16
C GLY A 791 11.03 9.01 10.04
N GLN A 792 10.33 9.03 11.17
CA GLN A 792 8.86 8.95 11.23
C GLN A 792 8.23 10.04 12.12
N SER A 793 6.97 10.41 11.82
CA SER A 793 6.23 11.45 12.56
C SER A 793 4.73 11.44 12.22
N LEU A 794 3.90 11.86 13.17
CA LEU A 794 2.47 12.14 12.99
C LEU A 794 2.12 13.60 13.33
N SER A 795 3.11 14.51 13.26
CA SER A 795 2.85 15.93 13.50
C SER A 795 1.90 16.49 12.43
N PRO A 796 0.79 17.15 12.82
CA PRO A 796 -0.08 17.86 11.89
C PRO A 796 0.57 19.14 11.36
N VAL A 797 1.59 19.66 12.06
CA VAL A 797 2.30 20.87 11.70
C VAL A 797 3.53 20.49 10.89
N ARG A 798 3.69 21.11 9.73
CA ARG A 798 4.86 20.93 8.86
C ARG A 798 5.76 22.15 8.98
N LEU A 799 7.07 21.94 8.86
CA LEU A 799 7.94 23.06 8.52
C LEU A 799 7.45 23.65 7.20
N ALA A 800 7.78 24.91 6.98
CA ALA A 800 7.84 25.44 5.64
C ALA A 800 8.85 24.59 4.84
N GLY A 801 8.39 23.52 4.17
CA GLY A 801 9.22 22.50 3.53
C GLY A 801 9.90 23.06 2.30
N GLY A 802 11.03 23.72 2.55
CA GLY A 802 11.21 25.05 1.96
C GLY A 802 11.91 26.02 2.87
N LYS A 803 12.60 25.58 3.93
CA LYS A 803 13.37 26.49 4.76
C LYS A 803 14.57 25.88 5.45
N ASN A 804 15.68 26.60 5.27
CA ASN A 804 16.87 26.41 6.07
C ASN A 804 16.62 26.97 7.45
N TYR A 805 16.37 26.03 8.34
CA TYR A 805 16.49 26.22 9.76
C TYR A 805 17.87 25.67 10.14
N PRO A 806 18.72 26.44 10.81
CA PRO A 806 19.96 25.91 11.36
C PRO A 806 19.62 24.74 12.30
N LEU A 807 20.37 23.64 12.20
CA LEU A 807 20.31 22.58 13.21
C LEU A 807 21.22 22.94 14.39
N ILE A 808 20.81 22.57 15.60
CA ILE A 808 21.61 22.72 16.82
C ILE A 808 21.42 21.48 17.70
N SER A 809 22.49 21.01 18.35
CA SER A 809 22.32 19.97 19.38
C SER A 809 21.70 20.59 20.63
N SER A 810 20.80 19.85 21.28
CA SER A 810 20.14 20.34 22.50
C SER A 810 21.13 20.65 23.64
N GLU A 811 22.30 19.99 23.67
CA GLU A 811 23.39 20.30 24.60
C GLU A 811 24.08 21.64 24.31
N GLN A 812 24.29 21.99 23.03
CA GLN A 812 24.77 23.33 22.64
C GLN A 812 23.73 24.42 22.97
N ALA A 813 22.44 24.08 22.87
CA ALA A 813 21.31 24.94 23.19
C ALA A 813 21.01 25.08 24.70
N ARG A 814 21.81 24.46 25.58
CA ARG A 814 21.59 24.42 27.04
C ARG A 814 21.47 25.81 27.68
N ALA A 815 20.44 25.97 28.52
CA ALA A 815 20.25 27.12 29.40
C ALA A 815 21.24 27.12 30.59
N ALA A 816 21.65 28.30 31.05
CA ALA A 816 22.68 28.45 32.09
C ALA A 816 22.38 27.68 33.39
N ASN A 817 21.10 27.59 33.76
CA ASN A 817 20.59 26.92 34.96
C ASN A 817 20.29 25.41 34.80
N ALA A 818 20.51 24.83 33.61
CA ALA A 818 20.21 23.43 33.31
C ALA A 818 21.48 22.58 33.17
N THR A 819 21.42 21.30 33.53
CA THR A 819 22.54 20.36 33.32
C THR A 819 22.64 19.91 31.86
N ALA A 820 23.80 19.37 31.46
CA ALA A 820 23.97 18.77 30.13
C ALA A 820 22.99 17.60 29.90
N SER A 821 22.70 16.78 30.92
CA SER A 821 21.75 15.67 30.79
C SER A 821 20.29 16.12 30.67
N GLN A 822 19.88 17.19 31.35
CA GLN A 822 18.56 17.80 31.16
C GLN A 822 18.43 18.38 29.75
N ALA A 823 19.46 19.10 29.29
CA ALA A 823 19.50 19.71 27.96
C ALA A 823 19.49 18.66 26.84
N ARG A 824 20.34 17.62 26.90
CA ARG A 824 20.36 16.47 25.97
C ARG A 824 18.99 15.82 25.80
N LEU A 825 18.21 15.78 26.88
CA LEU A 825 16.87 15.23 26.91
C LEU A 825 15.77 16.24 26.58
N CYS A 826 16.08 17.50 26.30
CA CYS A 826 15.12 18.57 26.03
C CYS A 826 13.98 18.60 27.08
N MET A 827 14.37 18.62 28.35
CA MET A 827 13.43 18.80 29.45
C MET A 827 12.86 20.23 29.45
N GLU A 828 11.70 20.42 30.06
CA GLU A 828 11.13 21.76 30.20
C GLU A 828 12.11 22.70 30.93
N GLY A 829 12.28 23.92 30.38
CA GLY A 829 13.22 24.92 30.90
C GLY A 829 14.70 24.65 30.61
N SER A 830 15.09 23.50 30.03
CA SER A 830 16.52 23.17 29.83
C SER A 830 17.19 23.87 28.64
N LEU A 831 16.41 24.54 27.80
CA LEU A 831 16.83 25.11 26.52
C LEU A 831 16.78 26.63 26.56
N GLU A 832 17.85 27.28 26.10
CA GLU A 832 17.95 28.74 26.07
C GLU A 832 17.27 29.31 24.82
N ARG A 833 16.25 30.15 25.01
CA ARG A 833 15.47 30.74 23.91
C ARG A 833 16.33 31.38 22.83
N GLY A 834 17.31 32.22 23.21
CA GLY A 834 18.21 32.88 22.26
C GLY A 834 19.09 31.93 21.43
N LYS A 835 19.27 30.68 21.86
CA LYS A 835 19.99 29.64 21.12
C LYS A 835 19.07 28.73 20.29
N VAL A 836 17.76 28.73 20.54
CA VAL A 836 16.79 27.82 19.92
C VAL A 836 15.84 28.52 18.95
N GLU A 837 15.57 29.82 19.13
CA GLU A 837 14.58 30.55 18.34
C GLU A 837 14.86 30.46 16.83
N GLY A 838 13.91 29.86 16.10
CA GLY A 838 14.02 29.63 14.65
C GLY A 838 14.97 28.49 14.20
N ARG A 839 15.42 27.61 15.11
CA ARG A 839 16.30 26.46 14.79
C ARG A 839 15.60 25.11 14.91
N ILE A 840 16.14 24.09 14.25
CA ILE A 840 15.76 22.69 14.47
C ILE A 840 16.65 22.13 15.58
N VAL A 841 16.06 21.63 16.66
CA VAL A 841 16.80 21.10 17.80
C VAL A 841 16.91 19.58 17.69
N VAL A 842 18.12 19.04 17.82
CA VAL A 842 18.37 17.61 17.95
C VAL A 842 18.36 17.21 19.42
N CYS A 843 17.34 16.45 19.83
CA CYS A 843 17.14 15.94 21.18
C CYS A 843 17.35 14.42 21.20
N MET A 844 17.88 13.87 22.29
CA MET A 844 17.97 12.42 22.47
C MET A 844 16.70 11.86 23.12
N ARG A 845 16.31 10.65 22.71
CA ARG A 845 15.39 9.80 23.47
C ARG A 845 15.98 9.51 24.87
N GLY A 846 15.11 9.19 25.82
CA GLY A 846 15.48 8.91 27.20
C GLY A 846 14.28 8.98 28.13
N LYS A 847 14.51 9.44 29.36
CA LYS A 847 13.56 9.28 30.50
C LYS A 847 12.21 10.03 30.35
N ASN A 848 12.22 11.24 29.82
CA ASN A 848 11.02 12.07 29.67
C ASN A 848 10.32 11.83 28.32
N ALA A 849 9.03 12.14 28.21
CA ALA A 849 8.20 11.66 27.11
C ALA A 849 8.64 12.21 25.75
N ARG A 850 8.57 11.39 24.68
CA ARG A 850 9.04 11.78 23.34
C ARG A 850 8.36 13.06 22.82
N VAL A 851 7.07 13.20 23.09
CA VAL A 851 6.23 14.35 22.70
C VAL A 851 6.45 15.60 23.56
N GLU A 852 6.77 15.44 24.85
CA GLU A 852 7.11 16.51 25.80
C GLU A 852 8.37 17.27 25.35
N LYS A 853 9.38 16.57 24.83
CA LYS A 853 10.58 17.16 24.21
C LYS A 853 10.22 18.16 23.12
N GLY A 854 9.20 17.84 22.32
CA GLY A 854 8.70 18.72 21.27
C GLY A 854 8.03 19.98 21.84
N GLU A 855 7.25 19.83 22.91
CA GLU A 855 6.66 20.96 23.63
C GLU A 855 7.72 21.87 24.25
N ALA A 856 8.77 21.31 24.87
CA ALA A 856 9.89 22.07 25.42
C ALA A 856 10.63 22.88 24.33
N VAL A 857 10.92 22.27 23.17
CA VAL A 857 11.50 22.95 22.01
C VAL A 857 10.55 24.05 21.49
N ARG A 858 9.24 23.79 21.42
CA ARG A 858 8.23 24.78 21.00
C ARG A 858 8.16 25.98 21.96
N ARG A 859 8.16 25.75 23.27
CA ARG A 859 8.19 26.80 24.32
C ARG A 859 9.47 27.64 24.25
N ALA A 860 10.60 27.03 23.92
CA ALA A 860 11.87 27.72 23.68
C ALA A 860 11.95 28.46 22.32
N GLY A 861 10.89 28.46 21.50
CA GLY A 861 10.84 29.16 20.21
C GLY A 861 11.43 28.37 19.02
N GLY A 862 11.71 27.08 19.19
CA GLY A 862 12.29 26.22 18.17
C GLY A 862 11.36 25.99 16.99
N ALA A 863 11.93 25.93 15.79
CA ALA A 863 11.19 25.71 14.55
C ALA A 863 10.77 24.24 14.36
N GLY A 864 11.58 23.29 14.86
CA GLY A 864 11.29 21.86 14.74
C GLY A 864 12.20 20.99 15.62
N LEU A 865 11.88 19.70 15.65
CA LEU A 865 12.55 18.68 16.46
C LEU A 865 13.11 17.56 15.58
N VAL A 866 14.34 17.15 15.82
CA VAL A 866 14.81 15.80 15.47
C VAL A 866 14.99 15.01 16.77
N LEU A 867 14.24 13.93 16.92
CA LEU A 867 14.39 13.00 18.03
C LEU A 867 15.28 11.85 17.57
N ALA A 868 16.48 11.73 18.14
CA ALA A 868 17.38 10.62 17.87
C ALA A 868 17.32 9.59 19.01
N ASN A 869 17.27 8.30 18.66
CA ASN A 869 17.44 7.23 19.64
C ASN A 869 18.85 7.23 20.25
N ASP A 870 18.95 6.73 21.47
CA ASP A 870 20.21 6.33 22.08
C ASP A 870 20.50 4.84 21.81
N GLU A 871 21.69 4.38 22.19
CA GLU A 871 22.13 3.00 21.95
C GLU A 871 21.19 1.96 22.59
N ALA A 872 20.66 2.26 23.78
CA ALA A 872 19.73 1.39 24.50
C ALA A 872 18.38 1.23 23.79
N THR A 873 17.94 2.24 23.04
CA THR A 873 16.68 2.23 22.27
C THR A 873 16.84 1.84 20.80
N GLY A 874 18.08 1.74 20.30
CA GLY A 874 18.41 1.11 19.02
C GLY A 874 17.76 1.78 17.80
N ASN A 875 17.31 0.99 16.82
CA ASN A 875 16.71 1.53 15.58
C ASN A 875 15.17 1.46 15.60
N GLU A 876 14.54 1.35 16.77
CA GLU A 876 13.09 1.42 16.92
C GLU A 876 12.56 2.83 16.63
N MET A 877 11.82 3.00 15.53
CA MET A 877 11.11 4.25 15.23
C MET A 877 9.63 4.14 15.58
N ILE A 878 9.16 5.11 16.37
CA ILE A 878 7.74 5.32 16.68
C ILE A 878 7.33 6.67 16.10
N ALA A 879 6.26 6.70 15.31
CA ALA A 879 5.67 7.94 14.83
C ALA A 879 4.77 8.52 15.92
N ASP A 880 5.14 9.65 16.51
CA ASP A 880 4.35 10.33 17.55
C ASP A 880 3.65 11.58 17.02
N ALA A 881 2.50 11.91 17.62
CA ALA A 881 1.68 13.09 17.28
C ALA A 881 2.25 14.40 17.85
N HIS A 882 3.50 14.74 17.53
CA HIS A 882 4.18 15.95 18.03
C HIS A 882 3.38 17.25 17.79
N VAL A 883 3.56 18.24 18.66
CA VAL A 883 2.90 19.57 18.60
C VAL A 883 3.58 20.56 17.66
N LEU A 884 4.81 20.28 17.26
CA LEU A 884 5.60 21.03 16.29
C LEU A 884 6.09 20.09 15.17
N PRO A 885 6.63 20.61 14.07
CA PRO A 885 7.27 19.79 13.05
C PRO A 885 8.41 18.96 13.64
N ALA A 886 8.31 17.64 13.54
CA ALA A 886 9.24 16.72 14.18
C ALA A 886 9.53 15.51 13.28
N THR A 887 10.69 14.88 13.49
CA THR A 887 10.98 13.55 12.94
C THR A 887 11.79 12.71 13.94
N HIS A 888 11.43 11.44 14.09
CA HIS A 888 12.09 10.46 14.93
C HIS A 888 12.98 9.57 14.08
N VAL A 889 14.29 9.53 14.36
CA VAL A 889 15.32 8.83 13.57
C VAL A 889 15.97 7.70 14.36
N THR A 890 16.53 6.72 13.63
CA THR A 890 17.22 5.55 14.21
C THR A 890 18.47 5.96 14.99
N TYR A 891 19.00 5.08 15.85
CA TYR A 891 20.29 5.30 16.51
C TYR A 891 21.42 5.44 15.48
N SER A 892 21.46 4.58 14.45
CA SER A 892 22.46 4.66 13.38
C SER A 892 22.42 5.99 12.61
N ASP A 893 21.23 6.52 12.31
CA ASP A 893 21.09 7.83 11.66
C ASP A 893 21.39 8.98 12.63
N GLY A 894 21.05 8.82 13.91
CA GLY A 894 21.36 9.76 14.98
C GLY A 894 22.87 9.96 15.17
N VAL A 895 23.65 8.87 15.18
CA VAL A 895 25.12 8.94 15.20
C VAL A 895 25.65 9.69 13.97
N ALA A 896 25.13 9.38 12.77
CA ALA A 896 25.53 10.08 11.55
C ALA A 896 25.14 11.57 11.55
N LEU A 897 24.01 11.93 12.17
CA LEU A 897 23.53 13.30 12.33
C LEU A 897 24.40 14.10 13.32
N LEU A 898 24.78 13.50 14.45
CA LEU A 898 25.68 14.12 15.43
C LEU A 898 27.09 14.29 14.85
N ALA A 899 27.58 13.32 14.08
CA ALA A 899 28.84 13.45 13.34
C ALA A 899 28.80 14.61 12.33
N TYR A 900 27.69 14.78 11.60
CA TYR A 900 27.48 15.93 10.71
C TYR A 900 27.55 17.26 11.49
N LEU A 901 26.85 17.40 12.61
CA LEU A 901 26.90 18.61 13.45
C LEU A 901 28.31 18.95 13.93
N ASN A 902 29.09 17.95 14.34
CA ASN A 902 30.46 18.14 14.83
C ASN A 902 31.45 18.45 13.68
N SER A 903 31.21 17.92 12.47
CA SER A 903 32.07 18.16 11.31
C SER A 903 32.10 19.63 10.85
N THR A 904 31.09 20.42 11.25
CA THR A 904 31.02 21.86 10.97
C THR A 904 31.78 22.76 11.95
N SER A 905 32.28 22.26 13.10
CA SER A 905 33.46 22.78 13.84
C SER A 905 33.74 22.03 15.15
N LEU A 906 34.87 21.31 15.19
CA LEU A 906 35.67 20.87 16.36
C LEU A 906 34.99 20.15 17.56
N GLY A 907 35.26 18.84 17.70
CA GLY A 907 35.11 18.08 18.97
C GLY A 907 35.22 16.56 18.79
N ILE A 908 36.00 15.84 19.63
CA ILE A 908 36.35 14.41 19.49
C ILE A 908 35.91 13.58 20.73
N PHE A 909 35.79 12.25 20.54
CA PHE A 909 35.67 11.13 21.50
C PHE A 909 34.24 10.78 22.01
N GLY A 910 33.94 9.51 22.29
CA GLY A 910 34.78 8.29 22.16
C GLY A 910 34.01 6.98 22.44
N ASN A 911 34.61 5.84 22.08
CA ASN A 911 34.01 4.51 22.28
C ASN A 911 33.95 4.12 23.76
N SER A 912 32.90 3.41 24.18
CA SER A 912 32.95 2.55 25.36
C SER A 912 32.12 1.29 25.16
N LEU A 913 32.80 0.15 24.99
CA LEU A 913 32.17 -1.17 25.04
C LEU A 913 31.78 -1.46 26.48
N THR A 914 30.49 -1.61 26.77
CA THR A 914 30.02 -2.15 28.06
C THR A 914 29.40 -3.53 27.86
N GLN A 915 30.05 -4.54 28.44
CA GLN A 915 29.51 -5.90 28.50
C GLN A 915 28.24 -5.90 29.37
N LEU A 916 27.14 -6.43 28.85
CA LEU A 916 25.95 -6.69 29.66
C LEU A 916 26.11 -7.98 30.48
N PRO A 917 25.67 -8.02 31.75
CA PRO A 917 25.87 -9.18 32.61
C PRO A 917 25.16 -10.44 32.12
N THR A 918 25.81 -11.59 32.31
CA THR A 918 25.21 -12.91 32.13
C THR A 918 24.28 -13.26 33.29
N GLY A 919 23.10 -13.80 32.96
CA GLY A 919 22.32 -14.61 33.91
C GLY A 919 21.00 -14.02 34.40
N LEU A 920 19.98 -14.03 33.54
CA LEU A 920 18.58 -14.11 33.97
C LEU A 920 17.91 -15.35 33.33
N LEU A 921 16.89 -15.90 34.00
CA LEU A 921 16.01 -16.90 33.41
C LEU A 921 15.28 -16.25 32.23
N ALA A 922 15.37 -16.85 31.04
CA ALA A 922 14.97 -16.19 29.82
C ALA A 922 13.45 -16.27 29.61
N GLN A 923 12.75 -15.29 30.18
CA GLN A 923 11.33 -15.06 29.99
C GLN A 923 11.03 -14.72 28.52
N LEU A 924 9.97 -15.33 27.99
CA LEU A 924 9.61 -15.38 26.57
C LEU A 924 8.19 -14.83 26.40
N PRO A 925 7.90 -13.98 25.39
CA PRO A 925 6.53 -13.83 24.93
C PRO A 925 6.06 -15.13 24.27
N ASP A 926 4.75 -15.37 24.23
CA ASP A 926 4.18 -16.54 23.55
C ASP A 926 4.05 -16.31 22.03
N ILE A 927 3.71 -15.08 21.65
CA ILE A 927 3.33 -14.70 20.29
C ILE A 927 3.67 -13.23 20.05
N THR A 928 3.65 -12.81 18.79
CA THR A 928 3.72 -11.39 18.40
C THR A 928 2.59 -11.03 17.44
N ALA A 929 2.10 -9.81 17.56
CA ALA A 929 1.08 -9.22 16.70
C ALA A 929 1.40 -7.74 16.42
N PRO A 930 0.72 -7.09 15.45
CA PRO A 930 0.93 -5.68 15.16
C PRO A 930 0.70 -4.82 16.40
N GLY A 931 1.71 -4.05 16.79
CA GLY A 931 1.67 -3.20 17.99
C GLY A 931 2.38 -1.86 17.80
N VAL A 932 2.78 -1.50 16.58
CA VAL A 932 3.43 -0.21 16.28
C VAL A 932 2.55 0.62 15.34
N SER A 933 2.29 1.86 15.74
CA SER A 933 1.49 2.85 15.01
C SER A 933 0.09 2.33 14.62
N ILE A 934 -0.60 1.71 15.57
CA ILE A 934 -1.97 1.19 15.44
C ILE A 934 -2.96 2.33 15.56
N LEU A 935 -3.79 2.54 14.51
CA LEU A 935 -4.86 3.53 14.52
C LEU A 935 -6.15 2.88 15.02
N ALA A 936 -6.66 3.33 16.17
CA ALA A 936 -7.92 2.87 16.76
C ALA A 936 -8.69 4.05 17.38
N ALA A 937 -9.88 3.81 17.91
CA ALA A 937 -10.70 4.87 18.49
C ALA A 937 -10.02 5.45 19.75
N PHE A 938 -10.29 6.71 20.04
CA PHE A 938 -9.69 7.42 21.16
C PHE A 938 -10.75 8.22 21.94
N THR A 939 -10.44 8.59 23.18
CA THR A 939 -11.33 9.43 23.99
C THR A 939 -11.51 10.81 23.36
N GLY A 940 -12.72 11.35 23.42
CA GLY A 940 -13.00 12.75 23.04
C GLY A 940 -12.41 13.78 24.01
N GLN A 941 -11.85 13.37 25.15
CA GLN A 941 -11.46 14.26 26.25
C GLN A 941 -9.96 14.56 26.35
N ALA A 942 -9.09 13.61 26.01
CA ALA A 942 -7.63 13.75 26.09
C ALA A 942 -7.01 14.26 24.78
N GLY A 943 -5.80 14.80 24.86
CA GLY A 943 -4.99 15.10 23.68
C GLY A 943 -4.30 13.84 23.13
N PRO A 944 -4.01 13.75 21.82
CA PRO A 944 -3.35 12.57 21.21
C PRO A 944 -1.93 12.30 21.72
N THR A 945 -1.35 13.21 22.51
CA THR A 945 -0.08 13.01 23.23
C THR A 945 -0.23 12.45 24.64
N GLY A 946 -1.46 12.34 25.17
CA GLY A 946 -1.74 11.99 26.57
C GLY A 946 -1.39 13.07 27.60
N LEU A 947 -0.80 14.20 27.19
CA LEU A 947 -0.24 15.21 28.10
C LEU A 947 -1.12 16.46 28.20
N ALA A 948 -1.19 17.01 29.42
CA ALA A 948 -2.10 18.11 29.77
C ALA A 948 -1.89 19.42 28.97
N PHE A 949 -0.74 19.62 28.34
CA PHE A 949 -0.49 20.78 27.47
C PHE A 949 -1.21 20.70 26.11
N ASP A 950 -1.70 19.53 25.71
CA ASP A 950 -2.24 19.27 24.38
C ASP A 950 -3.76 19.46 24.35
N SER A 951 -4.20 20.59 23.80
CA SER A 951 -5.61 20.95 23.64
C SER A 951 -6.27 20.37 22.38
N ARG A 952 -5.53 19.66 21.52
CA ARG A 952 -6.11 19.01 20.32
C ARG A 952 -7.03 17.87 20.75
N ARG A 953 -8.13 17.63 20.04
CA ARG A 953 -9.04 16.50 20.28
C ARG A 953 -9.23 15.70 19.00
N VAL A 954 -9.25 14.38 19.12
CA VAL A 954 -9.28 13.45 17.98
C VAL A 954 -10.18 12.26 18.31
N LEU A 955 -10.91 11.74 17.32
CA LEU A 955 -11.75 10.55 17.49
C LEU A 955 -10.97 9.24 17.33
N PHE A 956 -9.78 9.32 16.71
CA PHE A 956 -8.87 8.21 16.50
C PHE A 956 -7.44 8.65 16.79
N ASN A 957 -6.67 7.81 17.48
CA ASN A 957 -5.25 8.04 17.76
C ASN A 957 -4.40 6.88 17.25
N ALA A 958 -3.11 7.14 16.99
CA ALA A 958 -2.18 6.17 16.47
C ALA A 958 -1.07 5.88 17.50
N GLU A 959 -1.14 4.73 18.14
CA GLU A 959 -0.34 4.39 19.32
C GLU A 959 0.56 3.17 19.09
N SER A 960 1.58 3.02 19.94
CA SER A 960 2.60 1.98 19.82
C SER A 960 2.95 1.39 21.18
N GLY A 961 2.89 0.06 21.27
CA GLY A 961 3.25 -0.72 22.45
C GLY A 961 2.71 -2.14 22.37
N THR A 962 3.16 -2.98 23.28
CA THR A 962 2.57 -4.31 23.53
C THR A 962 1.12 -4.22 23.99
N SER A 963 0.70 -3.08 24.54
CA SER A 963 -0.68 -2.71 24.82
C SER A 963 -1.59 -2.70 23.59
N MET A 964 -1.06 -2.48 22.39
CA MET A 964 -1.83 -2.51 21.14
C MET A 964 -1.72 -3.87 20.41
N SER A 965 -0.68 -4.67 20.65
CA SER A 965 -0.61 -6.03 20.11
C SER A 965 -1.43 -7.04 20.92
N CYS A 966 -1.54 -6.86 22.25
CA CYS A 966 -2.44 -7.60 23.14
C CYS A 966 -3.89 -7.68 22.61
N PRO A 967 -4.60 -6.57 22.34
CA PRO A 967 -5.98 -6.59 21.85
C PRO A 967 -6.11 -7.17 20.44
N HIS A 968 -5.08 -7.13 19.59
CA HIS A 968 -5.11 -7.87 18.32
C HIS A 968 -5.21 -9.39 18.58
N VAL A 969 -4.46 -9.92 19.54
CA VAL A 969 -4.53 -11.35 19.90
C VAL A 969 -5.83 -11.66 20.66
N ALA A 970 -6.33 -10.75 21.50
CA ALA A 970 -7.64 -10.91 22.15
C ALA A 970 -8.79 -10.97 21.15
N GLY A 971 -8.80 -10.12 20.12
CA GLY A 971 -9.77 -10.18 19.03
C GLY A 971 -9.71 -11.49 18.24
N VAL A 972 -8.50 -12.03 17.99
CA VAL A 972 -8.33 -13.36 17.37
C VAL A 972 -8.84 -14.47 18.30
N ALA A 973 -8.52 -14.43 19.60
CA ALA A 973 -9.04 -15.39 20.57
C ALA A 973 -10.57 -15.35 20.65
N GLY A 974 -11.20 -14.17 20.54
CA GLY A 974 -12.65 -14.03 20.47
C GLY A 974 -13.26 -14.68 19.23
N LEU A 975 -12.66 -14.52 18.05
CA LEU A 975 -13.09 -15.25 16.85
C LEU A 975 -12.89 -16.77 16.98
N LEU A 976 -11.82 -17.22 17.62
CA LEU A 976 -11.60 -18.65 17.87
C LEU A 976 -12.62 -19.21 18.85
N LYS A 977 -13.00 -18.46 19.90
CA LYS A 977 -14.06 -18.86 20.84
C LYS A 977 -15.45 -18.86 20.21
N ALA A 978 -15.72 -17.96 19.25
CA ALA A 978 -16.95 -17.96 18.48
C ALA A 978 -17.04 -19.17 17.51
N LEU A 979 -15.91 -19.59 16.95
CA LEU A 979 -15.82 -20.74 16.04
C LEU A 979 -15.81 -22.08 16.79
N HIS A 980 -15.16 -22.12 17.95
CA HIS A 980 -14.96 -23.30 18.80
C HIS A 980 -15.34 -22.99 20.26
N PRO A 981 -16.64 -22.94 20.60
CA PRO A 981 -17.09 -22.52 21.93
C PRO A 981 -16.66 -23.45 23.08
N ASP A 982 -16.38 -24.71 22.76
CA ASP A 982 -15.94 -25.76 23.69
C ASP A 982 -14.43 -25.72 24.00
N TRP A 983 -13.63 -25.01 23.20
CA TRP A 983 -12.17 -24.94 23.42
C TRP A 983 -11.83 -24.24 24.73
N SER A 984 -10.85 -24.84 25.43
CA SER A 984 -10.23 -24.26 26.62
C SER A 984 -9.36 -23.04 26.25
N PRO A 985 -9.02 -22.17 27.23
CA PRO A 985 -8.00 -21.13 27.04
C PRO A 985 -6.65 -21.68 26.54
N ALA A 986 -6.27 -22.89 26.99
CA ALA A 986 -5.04 -23.56 26.57
C ALA A 986 -5.09 -24.01 25.10
N ALA A 987 -6.23 -24.56 24.65
CA ALA A 987 -6.44 -24.93 23.25
C ALA A 987 -6.40 -23.71 22.32
N ILE A 988 -7.06 -22.60 22.70
CA ILE A 988 -7.02 -21.32 21.97
C ILE A 988 -5.59 -20.77 21.90
N LYS A 989 -4.88 -20.72 23.04
CA LYS A 989 -3.46 -20.33 23.12
C LYS A 989 -2.59 -21.19 22.22
N SER A 990 -2.77 -22.51 22.28
CA SER A 990 -2.04 -23.45 21.43
C SER A 990 -2.30 -23.20 19.95
N ALA A 991 -3.55 -23.04 19.52
CA ALA A 991 -3.90 -22.81 18.11
C ALA A 991 -3.25 -21.52 17.56
N ILE A 992 -3.20 -20.46 18.37
CA ILE A 992 -2.53 -19.20 18.04
C ILE A 992 -1.01 -19.41 17.89
N MET A 993 -0.38 -20.12 18.83
CA MET A 993 1.07 -20.33 18.85
C MET A 993 1.54 -21.30 17.76
N THR A 994 0.90 -22.47 17.60
CA THR A 994 1.41 -23.54 16.74
C THR A 994 1.28 -23.23 15.24
N THR A 995 0.41 -22.29 14.87
CA THR A 995 0.15 -21.89 13.48
C THR A 995 0.92 -20.63 13.06
N ALA A 996 1.62 -19.98 14.00
CA ALA A 996 2.34 -18.72 13.81
C ALA A 996 3.46 -18.77 12.75
N ARG A 997 3.70 -17.65 12.06
CA ARG A 997 4.77 -17.49 11.06
C ARG A 997 6.03 -16.87 11.68
N VAL A 998 7.21 -17.29 11.22
CA VAL A 998 8.51 -16.67 11.58
C VAL A 998 9.19 -15.96 10.41
N LYS A 999 8.40 -15.62 9.38
CA LYS A 999 8.86 -14.93 8.18
C LYS A 999 8.14 -13.59 8.01
N ASP A 1000 8.89 -12.58 7.57
CA ASP A 1000 8.37 -11.26 7.19
C ASP A 1000 7.47 -11.35 5.92
N ASN A 1001 6.95 -10.20 5.46
CA ASN A 1001 6.18 -10.12 4.22
C ASN A 1001 7.02 -10.40 2.95
N MET A 1002 8.34 -10.21 3.01
CA MET A 1002 9.32 -10.59 1.97
C MET A 1002 9.76 -12.07 2.04
N ARG A 1003 9.10 -12.89 2.88
CA ARG A 1003 9.41 -14.32 3.11
C ARG A 1003 10.80 -14.61 3.70
N ARG A 1004 11.50 -13.61 4.23
CA ARG A 1004 12.79 -13.71 4.95
C ARG A 1004 12.54 -13.93 6.45
N PRO A 1005 13.52 -14.39 7.24
CA PRO A 1005 13.38 -14.44 8.70
C PRO A 1005 13.06 -13.05 9.27
N MET A 1006 12.16 -12.97 10.26
CA MET A 1006 11.85 -11.69 10.92
C MET A 1006 13.09 -11.12 11.61
N SER A 1007 13.24 -9.79 11.61
CA SER A 1007 14.31 -9.06 12.29
C SER A 1007 13.82 -8.42 13.59
N ASN A 1008 14.75 -8.11 14.50
CA ASN A 1008 14.50 -7.29 15.68
C ASN A 1008 14.67 -5.79 15.37
N SER A 1009 14.53 -4.93 16.38
CA SER A 1009 14.71 -3.47 16.29
C SER A 1009 16.14 -3.02 15.99
N SER A 1010 17.12 -3.92 15.96
CA SER A 1010 18.51 -3.65 15.52
C SER A 1010 18.79 -4.21 14.12
N PHE A 1011 17.75 -4.60 13.36
CA PHE A 1011 17.81 -5.28 12.06
C PHE A 1011 18.53 -6.65 12.05
N LEU A 1012 18.90 -7.17 13.23
CA LEU A 1012 19.43 -8.52 13.38
C LEU A 1012 18.31 -9.55 13.31
N ARG A 1013 18.62 -10.79 12.94
CA ARG A 1013 17.64 -11.89 12.91
C ARG A 1013 17.01 -12.08 14.30
N ALA A 1014 15.68 -11.95 14.38
CA ALA A 1014 14.94 -12.15 15.62
C ALA A 1014 14.95 -13.63 16.05
N THR A 1015 14.87 -13.83 17.36
CA THR A 1015 14.80 -15.14 18.01
C THR A 1015 13.45 -15.33 18.68
N PRO A 1016 13.11 -16.54 19.16
CA PRO A 1016 11.97 -16.75 20.05
C PRO A 1016 11.91 -15.80 21.26
N PHE A 1017 13.03 -15.27 21.77
CA PHE A 1017 12.99 -14.24 22.83
C PHE A 1017 12.35 -12.92 22.38
N SER A 1018 12.33 -12.64 21.07
CA SER A 1018 11.64 -11.48 20.50
C SER A 1018 10.19 -11.77 20.14
N TYR A 1019 9.90 -12.96 19.57
CA TYR A 1019 8.59 -13.24 18.94
C TYR A 1019 7.81 -14.45 19.48
N GLY A 1020 8.35 -15.18 20.45
CA GLY A 1020 7.77 -16.41 20.97
C GLY A 1020 7.68 -17.50 19.91
N ALA A 1021 6.46 -17.97 19.65
CA ALA A 1021 6.18 -18.85 18.54
C ALA A 1021 6.30 -18.16 17.17
N GLY A 1022 5.98 -16.86 17.07
CA GLY A 1022 6.08 -16.06 15.84
C GLY A 1022 5.00 -14.99 15.74
N HIS A 1023 4.81 -14.46 14.53
CA HIS A 1023 3.72 -13.55 14.22
C HIS A 1023 2.40 -14.32 14.01
N VAL A 1024 1.32 -13.83 14.63
CA VAL A 1024 -0.02 -14.45 14.58
C VAL A 1024 -0.54 -14.63 13.14
N GLN A 1025 -1.34 -15.70 12.94
CA GLN A 1025 -1.95 -16.11 11.67
C GLN A 1025 -3.43 -16.51 11.88
N PRO A 1026 -4.37 -15.56 11.95
CA PRO A 1026 -5.75 -15.82 12.38
C PRO A 1026 -6.45 -16.91 11.56
N GLY A 1027 -6.36 -16.83 10.23
CA GLY A 1027 -6.97 -17.81 9.32
C GLY A 1027 -6.37 -19.22 9.39
N ARG A 1028 -5.18 -19.40 10.00
CA ARG A 1028 -4.59 -20.73 10.26
C ARG A 1028 -4.90 -21.21 11.68
N ALA A 1029 -4.94 -20.31 12.66
CA ALA A 1029 -5.35 -20.64 14.03
C ALA A 1029 -6.80 -21.14 14.11
N ALA A 1030 -7.65 -20.75 13.15
CA ALA A 1030 -9.03 -21.26 13.00
C ALA A 1030 -9.12 -22.79 12.82
N ASP A 1031 -8.08 -23.41 12.27
CA ASP A 1031 -8.01 -24.85 11.97
C ASP A 1031 -6.56 -25.33 12.13
N PRO A 1032 -6.10 -25.56 13.38
CA PRO A 1032 -4.71 -25.85 13.69
C PRO A 1032 -4.35 -27.33 13.46
N GLY A 1033 -5.34 -28.22 13.33
CA GLY A 1033 -5.18 -29.66 13.33
C GLY A 1033 -5.01 -30.24 14.74
N LEU A 1034 -3.90 -29.91 15.43
CA LEU A 1034 -3.64 -30.35 16.81
C LEU A 1034 -3.47 -29.16 17.77
N VAL A 1035 -3.89 -29.36 19.03
CA VAL A 1035 -3.64 -28.44 20.14
C VAL A 1035 -2.97 -29.14 21.33
N TYR A 1036 -2.14 -28.39 22.05
CA TYR A 1036 -1.61 -28.75 23.36
C TYR A 1036 -2.60 -28.24 24.41
N ASP A 1037 -3.61 -29.06 24.71
CA ASP A 1037 -4.64 -28.73 25.70
C ASP A 1037 -4.09 -28.91 27.13
N MET A 1038 -4.62 -28.16 28.10
CA MET A 1038 -4.23 -28.18 29.51
C MET A 1038 -5.43 -27.92 30.40
N ASN A 1039 -5.48 -28.60 31.56
CA ASN A 1039 -6.47 -28.34 32.61
C ASN A 1039 -5.83 -27.68 33.85
N ASP A 1040 -6.63 -27.43 34.88
CA ASP A 1040 -6.14 -26.79 36.10
C ASP A 1040 -5.09 -27.65 36.84
N THR A 1041 -5.25 -28.97 36.85
CA THR A 1041 -4.27 -29.89 37.46
C THR A 1041 -2.89 -29.86 36.79
N ASP A 1042 -2.80 -29.50 35.50
CA ASP A 1042 -1.51 -29.29 34.82
C ASP A 1042 -0.78 -28.06 35.37
N TYR A 1043 -1.51 -26.94 35.55
CA TYR A 1043 -0.95 -25.73 36.18
C TYR A 1043 -0.61 -25.94 37.66
N LEU A 1044 -1.42 -26.68 38.43
CA LEU A 1044 -1.08 -27.03 39.81
C LEU A 1044 0.18 -27.90 39.89
N GLY A 1045 0.30 -28.88 38.99
CA GLY A 1045 1.51 -29.71 38.89
C GLY A 1045 2.76 -28.92 38.50
N PHE A 1046 2.62 -27.84 37.71
CA PHE A 1046 3.68 -26.89 37.41
C PHE A 1046 4.07 -26.04 38.64
N LEU A 1047 3.10 -25.55 39.42
CA LEU A 1047 3.39 -24.83 40.66
C LEU A 1047 4.11 -25.73 41.68
N CYS A 1048 3.67 -26.98 41.85
CA CYS A 1048 4.40 -27.98 42.65
C CYS A 1048 5.85 -28.16 42.17
N ALA A 1049 6.07 -28.21 40.85
CA ALA A 1049 7.40 -28.37 40.25
C ALA A 1049 8.32 -27.13 40.42
N LEU A 1050 7.77 -25.97 40.74
CA LEU A 1050 8.51 -24.76 41.13
C LEU A 1050 8.80 -24.68 42.64
N GLY A 1051 8.28 -25.61 43.44
CA GLY A 1051 8.47 -25.65 44.90
C GLY A 1051 7.36 -25.01 45.72
N TYR A 1052 6.22 -24.62 45.13
CA TYR A 1052 5.05 -24.22 45.90
C TYR A 1052 4.48 -25.43 46.66
N ASN A 1053 4.29 -25.30 47.97
CA ASN A 1053 3.84 -26.41 48.80
C ASN A 1053 2.32 -26.66 48.69
N SER A 1054 1.89 -27.89 48.98
CA SER A 1054 0.49 -28.32 48.88
C SER A 1054 -0.48 -27.48 49.71
N SER A 1055 -0.05 -26.93 50.85
CA SER A 1055 -0.89 -26.10 51.72
C SER A 1055 -1.20 -24.74 51.08
N VAL A 1056 -0.19 -24.09 50.50
CA VAL A 1056 -0.36 -22.83 49.77
C VAL A 1056 -1.21 -23.04 48.51
N ILE A 1057 -1.00 -24.14 47.79
CA ILE A 1057 -1.83 -24.53 46.64
C ILE A 1057 -3.28 -24.81 47.06
N ALA A 1058 -3.52 -25.46 48.20
CA ALA A 1058 -4.86 -25.71 48.71
C ALA A 1058 -5.60 -24.41 49.05
N THR A 1059 -4.94 -23.42 49.65
CA THR A 1059 -5.50 -22.08 49.88
C THR A 1059 -5.86 -21.38 48.56
N PHE A 1060 -5.03 -21.54 47.52
CA PHE A 1060 -5.27 -21.02 46.16
C PHE A 1060 -6.45 -21.72 45.43
N MET A 1061 -6.90 -22.86 45.94
CA MET A 1061 -7.95 -23.71 45.34
C MET A 1061 -9.29 -23.66 46.10
N ALA A 1062 -9.32 -23.10 47.30
CA ALA A 1062 -10.44 -23.14 48.23
C ALA A 1062 -11.71 -22.46 47.68
N SER A 1063 -12.57 -23.26 47.05
CA SER A 1063 -13.91 -22.84 46.62
C SER A 1063 -14.91 -23.17 47.73
N GLY A 1064 -15.67 -22.18 48.18
CA GLY A 1064 -16.52 -22.30 49.38
C GLY A 1064 -17.77 -23.16 49.21
N SER A 1065 -17.62 -24.48 49.17
CA SER A 1065 -18.63 -25.48 49.60
C SER A 1065 -18.09 -26.92 49.48
N GLY A 1066 -17.84 -27.58 50.60
CA GLY A 1066 -17.53 -29.02 50.66
C GLY A 1066 -16.05 -29.37 50.45
N ALA A 1067 -15.53 -30.23 51.31
CA ALA A 1067 -14.12 -30.63 51.35
C ALA A 1067 -13.68 -31.41 50.09
N GLN A 1068 -12.98 -30.74 49.17
CA GLN A 1068 -12.00 -31.39 48.30
C GLN A 1068 -10.71 -31.61 49.10
N PRO A 1069 -10.06 -32.79 49.02
CA PRO A 1069 -8.76 -32.99 49.66
C PRO A 1069 -7.73 -32.04 49.04
N PRO A 1070 -6.75 -31.52 49.83
CA PRO A 1070 -5.72 -30.63 49.30
C PRO A 1070 -4.93 -31.32 48.18
N TYR A 1071 -4.71 -30.61 47.07
CA TYR A 1071 -4.00 -31.15 45.91
C TYR A 1071 -2.60 -31.66 46.31
N ALA A 1072 -2.42 -32.98 46.24
CA ALA A 1072 -1.16 -33.62 46.60
C ALA A 1072 -0.15 -33.48 45.46
N CYS A 1073 0.90 -32.69 45.68
CA CYS A 1073 1.97 -32.51 44.70
C CYS A 1073 2.60 -33.86 44.26
N PRO A 1074 2.57 -34.21 42.96
CA PRO A 1074 3.17 -35.45 42.48
C PRO A 1074 4.70 -35.46 42.66
N PRO A 1075 5.30 -36.56 43.15
CA PRO A 1075 6.68 -36.56 43.69
C PRO A 1075 7.83 -36.41 42.66
N ALA A 1076 7.55 -36.11 41.38
CA ALA A 1076 8.58 -36.09 40.34
C ALA A 1076 8.29 -35.17 39.12
N ARG A 1077 7.36 -34.20 39.20
CA ARG A 1077 7.14 -33.26 38.09
C ARG A 1077 8.22 -32.18 38.03
N ARG A 1078 8.57 -31.74 36.81
CA ARG A 1078 9.54 -30.66 36.55
C ARG A 1078 8.85 -29.56 35.73
N PRO A 1079 9.26 -28.28 35.82
CA PRO A 1079 8.60 -27.20 35.11
C PRO A 1079 8.55 -27.39 33.58
N GLU A 1080 9.54 -28.09 32.99
CA GLU A 1080 9.59 -28.35 31.56
C GLU A 1080 8.50 -29.33 31.06
N ASP A 1081 7.91 -30.12 31.95
CA ASP A 1081 6.90 -31.15 31.64
C ASP A 1081 5.46 -30.61 31.57
N LEU A 1082 5.23 -29.32 31.87
CA LEU A 1082 3.95 -28.65 31.58
C LEU A 1082 3.62 -28.82 30.09
N ASN A 1083 2.36 -29.12 29.76
CA ASN A 1083 1.94 -29.43 28.38
C ASN A 1083 1.84 -28.20 27.46
N TYR A 1084 2.94 -27.46 27.36
CA TYR A 1084 3.03 -26.18 26.69
C TYR A 1084 3.38 -26.33 25.21
N PRO A 1085 2.85 -25.50 24.30
CA PRO A 1085 3.13 -25.55 22.86
C PRO A 1085 4.56 -25.13 22.46
N SER A 1086 5.49 -24.98 23.41
CA SER A 1086 6.92 -24.76 23.21
C SER A 1086 7.77 -25.59 24.18
N PHE A 1087 9.07 -25.65 23.91
CA PHE A 1087 10.04 -26.36 24.75
C PHE A 1087 11.16 -25.40 25.17
N ALA A 1088 11.30 -25.17 26.47
CA ALA A 1088 12.39 -24.40 27.06
C ALA A 1088 13.21 -25.28 27.99
N LEU A 1089 14.51 -25.45 27.68
CA LEU A 1089 15.47 -26.21 28.47
C LEU A 1089 16.64 -25.29 28.85
N PRO A 1090 16.51 -24.44 29.89
CA PRO A 1090 17.56 -23.50 30.30
C PRO A 1090 18.78 -24.18 30.95
N HIS A 1091 18.72 -25.48 31.22
CA HIS A 1091 19.77 -26.26 31.89
C HIS A 1091 19.94 -27.67 31.28
N LEU A 1092 20.46 -27.76 30.05
CA LEU A 1092 20.91 -29.04 29.47
C LEU A 1092 22.35 -29.35 29.90
N SER A 1093 22.63 -30.61 30.24
CA SER A 1093 23.97 -31.02 30.70
C SER A 1093 24.95 -31.20 29.53
N PRO A 1094 26.19 -30.66 29.63
CA PRO A 1094 27.23 -30.83 28.59
C PRO A 1094 27.77 -32.27 28.47
N SER A 1095 27.46 -33.16 29.43
CA SER A 1095 27.93 -34.55 29.46
C SER A 1095 27.29 -35.48 28.42
N GLY A 1096 26.31 -34.99 27.63
CA GLY A 1096 25.53 -35.82 26.69
C GLY A 1096 24.40 -36.64 27.36
N ALA A 1097 24.19 -36.46 28.67
CA ALA A 1097 23.05 -37.00 29.39
C ALA A 1097 21.72 -36.57 28.74
N ALA A 1098 20.80 -37.53 28.57
CA ALA A 1098 19.48 -37.26 28.00
C ALA A 1098 18.61 -36.45 28.97
N ARG A 1099 17.94 -35.43 28.44
CA ARG A 1099 16.79 -34.77 29.10
C ARG A 1099 15.56 -35.04 28.24
N THR A 1100 14.65 -35.86 28.73
CA THR A 1100 13.40 -36.20 28.04
C THR A 1100 12.23 -35.45 28.66
N VAL A 1101 11.44 -34.81 27.82
CA VAL A 1101 10.26 -34.00 28.15
C VAL A 1101 9.05 -34.60 27.41
N THR A 1102 7.93 -34.80 28.10
CA THR A 1102 6.70 -35.36 27.50
C THR A 1102 5.71 -34.24 27.14
N ARG A 1103 4.91 -34.47 26.10
CA ARG A 1103 3.77 -33.64 25.70
C ARG A 1103 2.60 -34.53 25.29
N ARG A 1104 1.40 -33.98 25.37
CA ARG A 1104 0.15 -34.56 24.91
C ARG A 1104 -0.51 -33.61 23.92
N VAL A 1105 -1.04 -34.13 22.83
CA VAL A 1105 -1.71 -33.33 21.80
C VAL A 1105 -3.07 -33.93 21.47
N ARG A 1106 -4.06 -33.05 21.38
CA ARG A 1106 -5.45 -33.37 21.06
C ARG A 1106 -5.74 -33.05 19.61
N ASN A 1107 -6.37 -33.97 18.88
CA ASN A 1107 -6.83 -33.70 17.53
C ASN A 1107 -8.12 -32.88 17.56
N VAL A 1108 -8.10 -31.68 16.97
CA VAL A 1108 -9.26 -30.80 16.82
C VAL A 1108 -9.66 -30.58 15.36
N GLY A 1109 -8.91 -31.18 14.42
CA GLY A 1109 -9.29 -31.26 13.01
C GLY A 1109 -10.15 -32.49 12.71
N ALA A 1110 -10.35 -32.74 11.41
CA ALA A 1110 -11.01 -33.95 10.93
C ALA A 1110 -10.25 -35.23 11.36
N ALA A 1111 -10.96 -36.35 11.42
CA ALA A 1111 -10.42 -37.68 11.69
C ALA A 1111 -11.01 -38.71 10.70
N PRO A 1112 -10.30 -39.82 10.40
CA PRO A 1112 -8.98 -40.19 10.91
C PRO A 1112 -7.86 -39.29 10.34
N ALA A 1113 -6.81 -39.05 11.14
CA ALA A 1113 -5.70 -38.18 10.77
C ALA A 1113 -4.37 -38.72 11.29
N ALA A 1114 -3.31 -38.62 10.47
CA ALA A 1114 -1.97 -39.08 10.82
C ALA A 1114 -0.93 -37.97 10.65
N TYR A 1115 -0.22 -37.65 11.73
CA TYR A 1115 0.78 -36.59 11.78
C TYR A 1115 2.18 -37.17 11.91
N VAL A 1116 3.14 -36.64 11.15
CA VAL A 1116 4.56 -37.04 11.20
C VAL A 1116 5.40 -35.90 11.79
N ALA A 1117 6.31 -36.23 12.71
CA ALA A 1117 7.22 -35.28 13.33
C ALA A 1117 8.44 -34.96 12.45
N SER A 1118 8.70 -33.67 12.24
CA SER A 1118 9.93 -33.14 11.65
C SER A 1118 10.60 -32.18 12.63
N VAL A 1119 11.91 -32.31 12.82
CA VAL A 1119 12.69 -31.49 13.76
C VAL A 1119 13.80 -30.76 13.02
N ALA A 1120 13.94 -29.46 13.31
CA ALA A 1120 15.20 -28.74 13.09
C ALA A 1120 15.87 -28.58 14.45
N GLU A 1121 16.99 -29.27 14.64
CA GLU A 1121 17.72 -29.33 15.91
C GLU A 1121 18.36 -27.96 16.24
N PRO A 1122 18.39 -27.54 17.52
CA PRO A 1122 19.27 -26.46 17.98
C PRO A 1122 20.75 -26.83 17.73
N ARG A 1123 21.61 -25.83 17.46
CA ARG A 1123 23.04 -26.09 17.25
C ARG A 1123 23.65 -26.74 18.49
N GLY A 1124 24.52 -27.72 18.29
CA GLY A 1124 25.18 -28.44 19.38
C GLY A 1124 24.27 -29.35 20.22
N VAL A 1125 23.00 -29.55 19.84
CA VAL A 1125 22.04 -30.42 20.55
C VAL A 1125 21.47 -31.44 19.56
N SER A 1126 21.27 -32.70 19.97
CA SER A 1126 20.43 -33.65 19.23
C SER A 1126 19.05 -33.76 19.87
N VAL A 1127 18.02 -33.95 19.03
CA VAL A 1127 16.61 -33.96 19.44
C VAL A 1127 15.89 -35.14 18.80
N ALA A 1128 15.45 -36.10 19.61
CA ALA A 1128 14.72 -37.27 19.18
C ALA A 1128 13.26 -37.23 19.67
N VAL A 1129 12.31 -37.59 18.80
CA VAL A 1129 10.87 -37.63 19.11
C VAL A 1129 10.38 -39.08 19.04
N ARG A 1130 9.58 -39.53 20.03
CA ARG A 1130 8.99 -40.87 20.08
C ARG A 1130 7.53 -40.80 20.61
N PRO A 1131 6.54 -41.38 19.90
CA PRO A 1131 6.63 -41.93 18.54
C PRO A 1131 6.94 -40.83 17.50
N ARG A 1132 7.36 -41.20 16.30
CA ARG A 1132 7.57 -40.22 15.19
C ARG A 1132 6.32 -39.96 14.34
N ARG A 1133 5.29 -40.78 14.52
CA ARG A 1133 3.97 -40.68 13.90
C ARG A 1133 2.92 -40.75 15.00
N LEU A 1134 1.89 -39.91 14.91
CA LEU A 1134 0.70 -39.95 15.75
C LEU A 1134 -0.49 -40.23 14.83
N GLU A 1135 -1.35 -41.16 15.23
CA GLU A 1135 -2.46 -41.67 14.41
C GLU A 1135 -3.74 -41.55 15.23
N PHE A 1136 -4.57 -40.58 14.86
CA PHE A 1136 -5.84 -40.29 15.52
C PHE A 1136 -6.97 -40.96 14.74
N THR A 1137 -7.73 -41.79 15.43
CA THR A 1137 -8.92 -42.48 14.94
C THR A 1137 -10.16 -41.59 15.02
N ALA A 1138 -10.22 -40.69 16.01
CA ALA A 1138 -11.36 -39.81 16.27
C ALA A 1138 -10.96 -38.33 16.43
N ALA A 1139 -11.93 -37.43 16.25
CA ALA A 1139 -11.79 -36.04 16.68
C ALA A 1139 -11.92 -35.96 18.21
N GLY A 1140 -11.12 -35.10 18.83
CA GLY A 1140 -11.02 -34.97 20.29
C GLY A 1140 -10.10 -35.98 20.99
N GLU A 1141 -9.57 -36.97 20.28
CA GLU A 1141 -8.62 -37.96 20.80
C GLU A 1141 -7.28 -37.30 21.18
N GLU A 1142 -6.69 -37.74 22.30
CA GLU A 1142 -5.40 -37.25 22.82
C GLU A 1142 -4.32 -38.33 22.74
N LEU A 1143 -3.13 -37.96 22.25
CA LEU A 1143 -1.97 -38.85 22.21
C LEU A 1143 -0.72 -38.19 22.81
N GLU A 1144 0.10 -38.99 23.49
CA GLU A 1144 1.36 -38.54 24.10
C GLU A 1144 2.58 -38.82 23.23
N PHE A 1145 3.57 -37.93 23.32
CA PHE A 1145 4.89 -38.12 22.73
C PHE A 1145 6.00 -37.54 23.63
N ALA A 1146 7.17 -38.17 23.56
CA ALA A 1146 8.36 -37.77 24.29
C ALA A 1146 9.39 -37.12 23.34
N VAL A 1147 10.00 -36.02 23.78
CA VAL A 1147 11.10 -35.32 23.11
C VAL A 1147 12.35 -35.41 23.97
N THR A 1148 13.41 -36.00 23.44
CA THR A 1148 14.68 -36.22 24.15
C THR A 1148 15.78 -35.35 23.57
N PHE A 1149 16.37 -34.52 24.42
CA PHE A 1149 17.48 -33.61 24.11
C PHE A 1149 18.80 -34.15 24.66
N ARG A 1150 19.89 -34.06 23.90
CA ARG A 1150 21.26 -34.38 24.35
C ARG A 1150 22.25 -33.35 23.80
N ALA A 1151 23.19 -32.88 24.62
CA ALA A 1151 24.30 -32.06 24.14
C ALA A 1151 25.27 -32.90 23.28
N LYS A 1152 25.65 -32.40 22.11
CA LYS A 1152 26.66 -33.00 21.22
C LYS A 1152 28.04 -32.50 21.64
N LYS A 1153 28.83 -33.36 22.29
CA LYS A 1153 30.15 -33.05 22.86
C LYS A 1153 31.02 -32.23 21.90
N GLY A 1154 31.52 -31.08 22.35
CA GLY A 1154 32.43 -30.22 21.57
C GLY A 1154 31.79 -29.38 20.46
N SER A 1155 30.46 -29.29 20.38
CA SER A 1155 29.76 -28.57 19.28
C SER A 1155 28.69 -27.57 19.72
N PHE A 1156 28.62 -27.24 21.00
CA PHE A 1156 27.74 -26.22 21.59
C PHE A 1156 28.56 -25.04 22.14
N LEU A 1157 27.98 -23.84 22.12
CA LEU A 1157 28.52 -22.67 22.82
C LEU A 1157 28.04 -22.71 24.28
N ALA A 1158 28.97 -22.87 25.23
CA ALA A 1158 28.63 -23.04 26.64
C ALA A 1158 28.04 -21.74 27.23
N GLY A 1159 26.86 -21.83 27.84
CA GLY A 1159 26.17 -20.68 28.43
C GLY A 1159 25.22 -19.92 27.50
N GLU A 1160 25.29 -20.13 26.18
CA GLU A 1160 24.39 -19.48 25.21
C GLU A 1160 23.10 -20.27 24.98
N TYR A 1161 22.05 -19.55 24.54
CA TYR A 1161 20.77 -20.15 24.14
C TYR A 1161 20.73 -20.42 22.64
N GLU A 1162 20.43 -21.66 22.29
CA GLU A 1162 20.31 -22.17 20.93
C GLU A 1162 18.86 -22.52 20.58
N PHE A 1163 18.50 -22.35 19.30
CA PHE A 1163 17.12 -22.37 18.84
C PHE A 1163 16.84 -23.42 17.77
N GLY A 1164 15.73 -24.14 17.92
CA GLY A 1164 15.23 -25.15 16.98
C GLY A 1164 13.71 -25.09 16.80
N ARG A 1165 13.15 -26.11 16.14
CA ARG A 1165 11.68 -26.31 16.04
C ARG A 1165 11.31 -27.78 15.91
N LEU A 1166 10.20 -28.16 16.52
CA LEU A 1166 9.41 -29.35 16.20
C LEU A 1166 8.24 -28.93 15.31
N VAL A 1167 7.88 -29.76 14.32
CA VAL A 1167 6.68 -29.60 13.50
C VAL A 1167 5.99 -30.95 13.32
N TRP A 1168 4.73 -31.05 13.73
CA TRP A 1168 3.84 -32.13 13.32
C TRP A 1168 3.11 -31.73 12.03
N SER A 1169 3.05 -32.64 11.05
CA SER A 1169 2.50 -32.37 9.72
C SER A 1169 1.70 -33.57 9.21
N ASP A 1170 0.48 -33.33 8.72
CA ASP A 1170 -0.42 -34.31 8.12
C ASP A 1170 -0.34 -34.37 6.58
N ALA A 1171 0.50 -33.53 5.97
CA ALA A 1171 0.72 -33.47 4.52
C ALA A 1171 1.03 -34.83 3.86
N ALA A 1172 1.64 -35.77 4.59
CA ALA A 1172 1.88 -37.14 4.09
C ALA A 1172 0.59 -37.96 3.91
N ALA A 1173 -0.51 -37.54 4.53
CA ALA A 1173 -1.87 -38.07 4.36
C ALA A 1173 -2.76 -37.14 3.52
N GLY A 1174 -2.17 -36.21 2.75
CA GLY A 1174 -2.89 -35.24 1.91
C GLY A 1174 -3.42 -33.99 2.65
N GLY A 1175 -3.13 -33.86 3.95
CA GLY A 1175 -3.57 -32.73 4.77
C GLY A 1175 -2.76 -31.44 4.58
N ARG A 1176 -3.12 -30.39 5.33
CA ARG A 1176 -2.52 -29.04 5.22
C ARG A 1176 -2.07 -28.43 6.57
N HIS A 1177 -2.21 -29.18 7.66
CA HIS A 1177 -1.90 -28.76 9.01
C HIS A 1177 -0.40 -28.84 9.28
N ARG A 1178 0.12 -27.84 10.01
CA ARG A 1178 1.54 -27.75 10.38
C ARG A 1178 1.64 -27.15 11.78
N VAL A 1179 1.66 -28.03 12.78
CA VAL A 1179 1.64 -27.69 14.21
C VAL A 1179 3.09 -27.51 14.66
N ARG A 1180 3.55 -26.25 14.76
CA ARG A 1180 4.96 -25.93 15.05
C ARG A 1180 5.17 -25.49 16.50
N SER A 1181 6.14 -26.10 17.16
CA SER A 1181 6.62 -25.70 18.49
C SER A 1181 8.08 -25.24 18.42
N PRO A 1182 8.44 -24.04 18.93
CA PRO A 1182 9.83 -23.63 19.03
C PRO A 1182 10.56 -24.42 20.12
N LEU A 1183 11.86 -24.67 19.89
CA LEU A 1183 12.77 -25.29 20.86
C LEU A 1183 13.79 -24.22 21.28
N VAL A 1184 13.97 -24.02 22.59
CA VAL A 1184 14.92 -23.08 23.18
C VAL A 1184 15.76 -23.84 24.20
N VAL A 1185 17.07 -23.95 23.99
CA VAL A 1185 17.93 -24.83 24.79
C VAL A 1185 19.23 -24.12 25.15
N ARG A 1186 19.68 -24.21 26.40
CA ARG A 1186 20.99 -23.72 26.86
C ARG A 1186 21.78 -24.85 27.51
N VAL A 1187 23.02 -25.04 27.08
CA VAL A 1187 23.94 -26.03 27.65
C VAL A 1187 24.83 -25.36 28.70
N VAL A 1188 24.79 -25.86 29.94
CA VAL A 1188 25.48 -25.25 31.10
C VAL A 1188 26.04 -26.30 32.05
N ASP A 1189 27.25 -26.05 32.54
CA ASP A 1189 27.94 -26.93 33.48
C ASP A 1189 27.45 -26.73 34.93
N LYS A 1190 27.22 -27.83 35.65
CA LYS A 1190 26.61 -27.83 37.00
C LYS A 1190 27.52 -27.28 38.12
N LYS A 1191 28.73 -26.81 37.82
CA LYS A 1191 29.73 -26.41 38.84
C LYS A 1191 29.57 -24.98 39.39
N GLY A 1192 28.69 -24.15 38.83
CA GLY A 1192 28.36 -22.84 39.39
C GLY A 1192 27.40 -22.92 40.58
N LYS A 1193 27.88 -23.32 41.76
CA LYS A 1193 27.14 -23.11 43.02
C LYS A 1193 27.15 -21.61 43.37
N ASN A 1194 26.11 -20.89 42.94
CA ASN A 1194 25.60 -19.74 43.67
C ASN A 1194 24.07 -19.85 43.66
N GLY A 1195 23.52 -20.37 44.75
CA GLY A 1195 22.08 -20.39 44.94
C GLY A 1195 21.63 -18.97 45.30
N LEU A 1196 20.83 -18.37 44.42
CA LEU A 1196 19.87 -17.35 44.82
C LEU A 1196 18.50 -18.03 44.90
N PRO A 1197 17.73 -17.84 45.98
CA PRO A 1197 16.47 -18.55 46.18
C PRO A 1197 15.44 -18.10 45.15
N ILE A 1198 14.56 -19.03 44.78
CA ILE A 1198 13.31 -18.72 44.08
C ILE A 1198 12.37 -18.12 45.15
N SER A 1199 12.08 -16.82 45.06
CA SER A 1199 11.17 -16.08 45.96
C SER A 1199 10.34 -15.06 45.19
#